data_AF-A0A135S860-F1
#
_entry.id   AF-A0A135S860-F1
#
_cell.length_a   1.000
_cell.length_b   1.000
_cell.length_c   1.000
_cell.angle_alpha   90.00
_cell.angle_beta   90.00
_cell.angle_gamma   90.00
#
_symmetry.space_group_name_H-M   'P 1'
#
loop_
_entity.id
_entity.type
_entity.pdbx_description
1 polymer ?
#
loop_
_entity_poly.entity_id
_entity_poly.type
_entity_poly.pdbx_seq_one_letter_code
_entity_poly.pdbx_strand_id
1 'polypeptide(L)'
;MSTSLPRNLWRIARPATKTAGCLRRATMTAGFSTSSSRKIMETTGFTENQLTVREAVSQICAEFPNTYWQEHDQNEQDPKEFHAALAKDGWLGIALPESLSGSGLGISEATIMMQTITESGAGMAGAQSIHANVYATQPLAKFGSQEQLESTIPKIISGEWRTCFGVTEPNSGLDTLRLATTAKKQTDGSYVVTGQKIWITCAQVASKMILLARTKAYEDCKKPSEGLSLFCIDIDKSQPSLDMRKIKKMGGRAVDANEVFFDNYHIPASSLIGQEGQGFKIILHGMNAERCLLAGEALGLGYAALAKASEYARDRVVFKRPIGQNQAIAHPLADAYMKLEAAKLATYHAAKLYDASKEDSSIRQDQVGVAANSAKYVAAEAAFTACERAVLTHGGMGYAAEYDVERYLREIFVPRIAPVSREMILSYLTVLAAACQVPVPIMPTEGLKKPRAKHACRECNSRRIRCNVTERHPCSNCETAQATCEVIPSRRGRQKQTEEAASATPKPAAPAASSALTADVAATLASMSTVSPSHGLGGSSGVSQTPFHAETPASCHSSSGTTGGSRFFGESNFITLVPGAPGPGNEAATRDGVLKGRLTFPVPQTPQSHDLATSPASVSITMSSATERYLRDEGALTFPDMQSCLPALHAYFAWFHPCFPILDRTDIARRLVTMDISPLLLQAMLFIGSTYCDEATILGMGFKDRSEAKILTYSRARVLFHANWEKDEFTLIQSLFLCSFWRGGPTDWRDVRYWLGAVLTLAQTHGLHRSTRFITKDPHFARMRKRVWWSIYVRERQAAVSLGLPCRIRDEDCDIEPLTAADLEDDADEQQATGFGAPKSEHIHYAIKMIDIARLLGRIMDTHFAPGRGPPAPTEVRELKQQLEHWKQHLPDEMRRGPDDGQSSVLTCLIHLAYNHLRILVHRNGWLRNRDQEDKSAALAAACRISRIAEDMLAQKTLRYGQMHLLTSLFAAFCIHAIDIKSADGISRRLAEHRAQMCLLGLKEIQKYWRINNNVLDLFLQYLDESIAKRLNGDSTEPAPTNPLPSSITGLGPFNNPETSPPVTLLHDALQQARPEAMEDQYFSLMRTNWEGEDALEDLGLFLDPQLYANGPMQVEGLNFLQRCL
;
A
#
# COMPACT_ATOMS: atom_id res chain seq x y z
N MET A 1 34.51 -11.64 -56.94
CA MET A 1 35.87 -11.85 -56.40
C MET A 1 36.29 -10.61 -55.61
N SER A 2 37.38 -10.72 -54.83
CA SER A 2 37.98 -9.76 -53.88
C SER A 2 38.07 -8.26 -54.28
N THR A 3 38.38 -7.42 -53.27
CA THR A 3 38.82 -5.99 -53.31
C THR A 3 37.74 -4.91 -53.54
N SER A 4 37.82 -3.68 -52.99
CA SER A 4 38.58 -3.12 -51.85
C SER A 4 38.13 -1.67 -51.50
N LEU A 5 38.74 -1.04 -50.47
CA LEU A 5 38.71 0.40 -50.09
C LEU A 5 37.45 0.88 -49.30
N PRO A 6 37.54 2.00 -48.52
CA PRO A 6 38.41 2.08 -47.34
C PRO A 6 37.71 2.70 -46.09
N ARG A 7 38.13 2.30 -44.88
CA ARG A 7 37.78 3.00 -43.62
C ARG A 7 38.84 4.05 -43.26
N ASN A 8 38.45 5.32 -43.10
CA ASN A 8 39.11 6.31 -42.25
C ASN A 8 38.36 7.66 -42.30
N LEU A 9 38.01 8.24 -41.13
CA LEU A 9 38.16 9.68 -40.78
C LEU A 9 37.37 10.04 -39.50
N TRP A 10 37.88 9.67 -38.33
CA TRP A 10 37.69 10.43 -37.09
C TRP A 10 38.91 10.22 -36.17
N ARG A 11 39.73 11.27 -36.01
CA ARG A 11 40.84 11.35 -35.04
C ARG A 11 40.93 12.79 -34.54
N ILE A 12 40.56 13.02 -33.29
CA ILE A 12 40.83 14.27 -32.58
C ILE A 12 42.01 14.02 -31.61
N ALA A 13 42.92 14.99 -31.52
CA ALA A 13 44.24 14.80 -30.92
C ALA A 13 44.26 15.04 -29.40
N ARG A 14 45.12 14.30 -28.68
CA ARG A 14 45.49 14.58 -27.29
C ARG A 14 46.64 15.60 -27.23
N PRO A 15 46.54 16.70 -26.47
CA PRO A 15 47.68 17.53 -26.13
C PRO A 15 48.62 16.83 -25.11
N ALA A 16 49.91 17.14 -25.15
CA ALA A 16 50.89 16.67 -24.18
C ALA A 16 51.23 17.74 -23.11
N THR A 17 51.91 17.31 -22.04
CA THR A 17 52.15 18.10 -20.83
C THR A 17 53.20 19.20 -20.97
N LYS A 18 53.12 20.20 -20.08
CA LYS A 18 54.29 20.88 -19.49
C LYS A 18 53.96 21.51 -18.14
N THR A 19 54.95 21.55 -17.25
CA THR A 19 54.83 22.04 -15.88
C THR A 19 55.82 23.18 -15.60
N ALA A 20 55.38 24.15 -14.80
CA ALA A 20 56.22 25.10 -14.07
C ALA A 20 55.46 25.46 -12.79
N GLY A 21 56.15 25.65 -11.66
CA GLY A 21 55.49 25.76 -10.35
C GLY A 21 56.00 26.91 -9.48
N CYS A 22 55.26 27.20 -8.42
CA CYS A 22 55.72 28.06 -7.33
C CYS A 22 55.32 27.42 -5.99
N LEU A 23 56.27 27.31 -5.07
CA LEU A 23 56.08 26.64 -3.78
C LEU A 23 55.58 27.62 -2.71
N ARG A 24 54.46 27.29 -2.05
CA ARG A 24 54.19 27.74 -0.67
C ARG A 24 53.94 26.52 0.22
N ARG A 25 54.48 26.57 1.43
CA ARG A 25 54.73 25.42 2.30
C ARG A 25 53.65 25.36 3.38
N ALA A 26 52.73 24.41 3.26
CA ALA A 26 51.77 24.04 4.31
C ALA A 26 52.15 22.66 4.88
N THR A 27 51.90 22.45 6.18
CA THR A 27 52.32 21.27 6.93
C THR A 27 51.64 19.98 6.47
N MET A 28 52.44 18.94 6.21
CA MET A 28 51.92 17.59 5.97
C MET A 28 51.49 16.91 7.26
N THR A 29 50.20 16.60 7.39
CA THR A 29 49.72 15.43 8.13
C THR A 29 49.35 14.36 7.11
N ALA A 30 50.01 13.20 7.16
CA ALA A 30 49.92 12.20 6.10
C ALA A 30 48.56 11.47 6.09
N GLY A 31 47.71 11.81 5.12
CA GLY A 31 46.53 11.02 4.76
C GLY A 31 46.76 10.29 3.44
N PHE A 32 46.98 8.98 3.49
CA PHE A 32 46.97 8.14 2.28
C PHE A 32 45.52 8.00 1.76
N SER A 33 45.10 8.94 0.92
CA SER A 33 43.88 8.83 0.13
C SER A 33 44.23 8.80 -1.36
N THR A 34 44.31 7.60 -1.89
CA THR A 34 44.44 7.33 -3.34
C THR A 34 43.08 7.12 -4.01
N SER A 35 41.97 7.38 -3.30
CA SER A 35 40.64 7.30 -3.90
C SER A 35 40.44 8.45 -4.88
N SER A 36 40.49 8.12 -6.17
CA SER A 36 39.80 8.89 -7.21
C SER A 36 38.40 9.28 -6.72
N SER A 37 37.95 10.49 -7.07
CA SER A 37 36.60 10.94 -6.75
C SER A 37 35.58 10.00 -7.39
N ARG A 38 34.97 9.12 -6.59
CA ARG A 38 33.97 8.18 -7.07
C ARG A 38 32.75 8.97 -7.50
N LYS A 39 32.49 9.03 -8.82
CA LYS A 39 31.18 9.43 -9.36
C LYS A 39 30.13 8.54 -8.69
N ILE A 40 29.02 9.13 -8.25
CA ILE A 40 28.06 8.41 -7.38
C ILE A 40 27.35 7.29 -8.14
N MET A 41 26.93 7.51 -9.38
CA MET A 41 26.42 6.45 -10.23
C MET A 41 27.56 5.54 -10.72
N GLU A 42 27.43 4.24 -10.49
CA GLU A 42 28.29 3.21 -11.08
C GLU A 42 28.02 3.05 -12.59
N THR A 43 29.06 2.98 -13.42
CA THR A 43 28.96 2.90 -14.90
C THR A 43 29.14 1.49 -15.48
N THR A 44 29.46 0.50 -14.64
CA THR A 44 29.65 -0.90 -15.05
C THR A 44 28.40 -1.44 -15.77
N GLY A 45 28.61 -2.02 -16.96
CA GLY A 45 27.56 -2.61 -17.79
C GLY A 45 27.10 -1.75 -18.98
N PHE A 46 27.52 -0.49 -19.08
CA PHE A 46 27.26 0.37 -20.24
C PHE A 46 28.19 0.06 -21.43
N THR A 47 27.72 0.34 -22.65
CA THR A 47 28.50 0.17 -23.90
C THR A 47 29.51 1.31 -24.10
N GLU A 48 30.50 1.10 -24.98
CA GLU A 48 31.45 2.15 -25.37
C GLU A 48 30.74 3.36 -26.02
N ASN A 49 29.68 3.12 -26.81
CA ASN A 49 28.83 4.18 -27.36
C ASN A 49 28.15 4.98 -26.25
N GLN A 50 27.51 4.30 -25.29
CA GLN A 50 26.86 4.94 -24.14
C GLN A 50 27.85 5.77 -23.32
N LEU A 51 29.04 5.24 -23.01
CA LEU A 51 30.07 5.98 -22.28
C LEU A 51 30.60 7.19 -23.08
N THR A 52 30.72 7.08 -24.40
CA THR A 52 31.13 8.18 -25.29
C THR A 52 30.08 9.29 -25.34
N VAL A 53 28.80 8.94 -25.49
CA VAL A 53 27.68 9.90 -25.46
C VAL A 53 27.63 10.60 -24.10
N ARG A 54 27.77 9.86 -22.99
CA ARG A 54 27.82 10.44 -21.64
C ARG A 54 28.95 11.45 -21.47
N GLU A 55 30.15 11.13 -21.96
CA GLU A 55 31.30 12.04 -21.84
C GLU A 55 31.10 13.31 -22.69
N ALA A 56 30.70 13.18 -23.95
CA ALA A 56 30.48 14.33 -24.83
C ALA A 56 29.33 15.24 -24.35
N VAL A 57 28.20 14.66 -23.95
CA VAL A 57 27.05 15.41 -23.40
C VAL A 57 27.42 16.06 -22.06
N SER A 58 28.23 15.40 -21.22
CA SER A 58 28.73 15.99 -19.96
C SER A 58 29.69 17.16 -20.20
N GLN A 59 30.41 17.21 -21.31
CA GLN A 59 31.26 18.35 -21.68
C GLN A 59 30.41 19.56 -22.09
N ILE A 60 29.38 19.36 -22.92
CA ILE A 60 28.42 20.42 -23.27
C ILE A 60 27.70 20.95 -22.03
N CYS A 61 27.20 20.06 -21.15
CA CYS A 61 26.48 20.48 -19.95
C CYS A 61 27.38 21.24 -18.94
N ALA A 62 28.70 21.06 -18.97
CA ALA A 62 29.62 21.79 -18.09
C ALA A 62 29.71 23.29 -18.42
N GLU A 63 29.27 23.73 -19.60
CA GLU A 63 29.16 25.16 -19.95
C GLU A 63 27.93 25.84 -19.29
N PHE A 64 26.98 25.07 -18.74
CA PHE A 64 25.70 25.55 -18.22
C PHE A 64 25.55 25.23 -16.71
N PRO A 65 26.23 26.01 -15.83
CA PRO A 65 26.26 25.75 -14.39
C PRO A 65 24.89 25.92 -13.73
N ASN A 66 24.74 25.39 -12.52
CA ASN A 66 23.47 25.41 -11.77
C ASN A 66 22.85 26.81 -11.63
N THR A 67 23.64 27.89 -11.56
CA THR A 67 23.14 29.27 -11.50
C THR A 67 22.35 29.66 -12.75
N TYR A 68 22.78 29.25 -13.96
CA TYR A 68 22.03 29.43 -15.21
C TYR A 68 20.63 28.80 -15.08
N TRP A 69 20.55 27.57 -14.57
CA TRP A 69 19.28 26.86 -14.40
C TRP A 69 18.40 27.43 -13.27
N GLN A 70 19.00 27.96 -12.21
CA GLN A 70 18.29 28.70 -11.16
C GLN A 70 17.71 30.01 -11.71
N GLU A 71 18.50 30.81 -12.41
CA GLU A 71 18.08 32.08 -13.04
C GLU A 71 16.97 31.85 -14.07
N HIS A 72 17.08 30.82 -14.91
CA HIS A 72 16.06 30.47 -15.90
C HIS A 72 14.76 29.93 -15.28
N ASP A 73 14.81 29.13 -14.21
CA ASP A 73 13.59 28.69 -13.49
C ASP A 73 12.92 29.84 -12.72
N GLN A 74 13.70 30.73 -12.09
CA GLN A 74 13.17 31.89 -11.38
C GLN A 74 12.45 32.87 -12.32
N ASN A 75 13.06 33.19 -13.47
CA ASN A 75 12.58 34.17 -14.44
C ASN A 75 11.66 33.60 -15.56
N GLU A 76 11.40 32.29 -15.58
CA GLU A 76 10.58 31.59 -16.59
C GLU A 76 11.10 31.77 -18.05
N GLN A 77 12.43 31.69 -18.21
CA GLN A 77 13.14 31.94 -19.47
C GLN A 77 13.61 30.66 -20.17
N ASP A 78 13.37 30.58 -21.49
CA ASP A 78 13.75 29.43 -22.31
C ASP A 78 15.29 29.26 -22.39
N PRO A 79 15.84 28.07 -22.14
CA PRO A 79 17.29 27.80 -22.17
C PRO A 79 17.79 27.61 -23.62
N LYS A 80 17.64 28.66 -24.44
CA LYS A 80 17.92 28.63 -25.89
C LYS A 80 19.39 28.40 -26.22
N GLU A 81 20.31 28.88 -25.38
CA GLU A 81 21.75 28.69 -25.54
C GLU A 81 22.12 27.21 -25.37
N PHE A 82 21.55 26.54 -24.37
CA PHE A 82 21.73 25.11 -24.14
C PHE A 82 21.16 24.26 -25.29
N HIS A 83 19.95 24.58 -25.77
CA HIS A 83 19.37 23.93 -26.94
C HIS A 83 20.27 24.12 -28.18
N ALA A 84 20.79 25.32 -28.42
CA ALA A 84 21.68 25.62 -29.54
C ALA A 84 23.03 24.88 -29.43
N ALA A 85 23.59 24.73 -28.24
CA ALA A 85 24.83 23.97 -28.01
C ALA A 85 24.67 22.49 -28.36
N LEU A 86 23.54 21.86 -27.96
CA LEU A 86 23.22 20.48 -28.35
C LEU A 86 22.90 20.35 -29.84
N ALA A 87 22.20 21.32 -30.44
CA ALA A 87 21.87 21.33 -31.87
C ALA A 87 23.09 21.42 -32.77
N LYS A 88 24.05 22.28 -32.42
CA LYS A 88 25.30 22.53 -33.14
C LYS A 88 26.09 21.25 -33.45
N ASP A 89 26.13 20.33 -32.49
CA ASP A 89 26.87 19.07 -32.59
C ASP A 89 25.95 17.88 -32.98
N GLY A 90 24.70 18.15 -33.39
CA GLY A 90 23.77 17.18 -33.97
C GLY A 90 22.95 16.34 -32.98
N TRP A 91 23.07 16.56 -31.66
CA TRP A 91 22.48 15.71 -30.62
C TRP A 91 20.95 15.58 -30.66
N LEU A 92 20.27 16.59 -31.22
CA LEU A 92 18.81 16.54 -31.46
C LEU A 92 18.40 15.41 -32.43
N GLY A 93 19.34 14.91 -33.24
CA GLY A 93 19.17 13.78 -34.15
C GLY A 93 19.71 12.44 -33.66
N ILE A 94 20.06 12.30 -32.37
CA ILE A 94 20.82 11.14 -31.86
C ILE A 94 20.22 9.77 -32.25
N ALA A 95 18.90 9.64 -32.15
CA ALA A 95 18.15 8.41 -32.44
C ALA A 95 17.44 8.43 -33.81
N LEU A 96 17.84 9.32 -34.71
CA LEU A 96 17.32 9.42 -36.08
C LEU A 96 18.33 8.83 -37.09
N PRO A 97 17.89 8.32 -38.26
CA PRO A 97 18.77 7.72 -39.26
C PRO A 97 19.83 8.69 -39.81
N GLU A 98 21.02 8.19 -40.11
CA GLU A 98 22.09 8.93 -40.80
C GLU A 98 21.62 9.53 -42.14
N SER A 99 20.74 8.83 -42.86
CA SER A 99 20.13 9.30 -44.11
C SER A 99 19.26 10.55 -43.97
N LEU A 100 18.86 10.92 -42.73
CA LEU A 100 18.15 12.16 -42.40
C LEU A 100 19.04 13.14 -41.63
N SER A 101 20.36 12.98 -41.68
CA SER A 101 21.38 13.71 -40.88
C SER A 101 21.35 13.44 -39.37
N GLY A 102 20.72 12.34 -38.92
CA GLY A 102 20.80 11.87 -37.53
C GLY A 102 22.07 11.08 -37.22
N SER A 103 22.25 10.67 -35.96
CA SER A 103 23.45 9.94 -35.51
C SER A 103 23.33 8.41 -35.61
N GLY A 104 22.15 7.87 -35.98
CA GLY A 104 21.93 6.44 -36.15
C GLY A 104 21.94 5.58 -34.87
N LEU A 105 21.95 6.19 -33.68
CA LEU A 105 22.08 5.47 -32.39
C LEU A 105 20.72 5.00 -31.85
N GLY A 106 20.76 4.21 -30.76
CA GLY A 106 19.57 3.67 -30.10
C GLY A 106 18.87 4.65 -29.16
N ILE A 107 17.69 4.24 -28.70
CA ILE A 107 17.06 4.83 -27.51
C ILE A 107 17.91 4.55 -26.26
N SER A 108 18.74 3.51 -26.28
CA SER A 108 19.75 3.17 -25.25
C SER A 108 20.81 4.25 -25.07
N GLU A 109 21.30 4.85 -26.15
CA GLU A 109 22.20 6.00 -26.12
C GLU A 109 21.44 7.32 -25.87
N ALA A 110 20.24 7.49 -26.43
CA ALA A 110 19.41 8.66 -26.16
C ALA A 110 19.02 8.76 -24.67
N THR A 111 18.72 7.64 -24.01
CA THR A 111 18.43 7.59 -22.57
C THR A 111 19.64 8.03 -21.74
N ILE A 112 20.86 7.66 -22.16
CA ILE A 112 22.10 8.16 -21.54
C ILE A 112 22.27 9.67 -21.73
N MET A 113 21.99 10.20 -22.92
CA MET A 113 22.03 11.65 -23.18
C MET A 113 21.08 12.38 -22.23
N MET A 114 19.80 11.98 -22.20
CA MET A 114 18.77 12.62 -21.37
C MET A 114 19.07 12.47 -19.86
N GLN A 115 19.55 11.31 -19.40
CA GLN A 115 20.04 11.15 -18.03
C GLN A 115 21.19 12.10 -17.73
N THR A 116 22.21 12.17 -18.60
CA THR A 116 23.42 12.98 -18.37
C THR A 116 23.09 14.47 -18.33
N ILE A 117 22.12 14.92 -19.12
CA ILE A 117 21.57 16.28 -19.05
C ILE A 117 20.95 16.53 -17.67
N THR A 118 20.01 15.71 -17.21
CA THR A 118 19.38 15.93 -15.89
C THR A 118 20.38 15.81 -14.72
N GLU A 119 21.34 14.88 -14.81
CA GLU A 119 22.38 14.62 -13.81
C GLU A 119 23.41 15.76 -13.68
N SER A 120 23.62 16.55 -14.74
CA SER A 120 24.51 17.72 -14.72
C SER A 120 24.09 18.81 -13.71
N GLY A 121 22.83 18.81 -13.30
CA GLY A 121 22.19 19.89 -12.55
C GLY A 121 21.22 20.74 -13.38
N ALA A 122 21.17 20.54 -14.70
CA ALA A 122 20.10 21.11 -15.53
C ALA A 122 18.71 20.65 -15.09
N GLY A 123 18.60 19.41 -14.59
CA GLY A 123 17.35 18.82 -14.16
C GLY A 123 16.35 18.63 -15.31
N MET A 124 15.07 18.47 -14.97
CA MET A 124 14.00 18.27 -15.95
C MET A 124 13.87 19.45 -16.92
N ALA A 125 14.24 20.67 -16.52
CA ALA A 125 14.25 21.83 -17.40
C ALA A 125 15.18 21.63 -18.62
N GLY A 126 16.41 21.15 -18.39
CA GLY A 126 17.35 20.85 -19.47
C GLY A 126 16.82 19.75 -20.40
N ALA A 127 16.31 18.66 -19.84
CA ALA A 127 15.71 17.59 -20.62
C ALA A 127 14.50 18.07 -21.46
N GLN A 128 13.53 18.76 -20.84
CA GLN A 128 12.32 19.25 -21.49
C GLN A 128 12.61 20.17 -22.69
N SER A 129 13.73 20.91 -22.67
CA SER A 129 14.12 21.79 -23.78
C SER A 129 14.35 21.05 -25.10
N ILE A 130 14.76 19.77 -25.05
CA ILE A 130 15.07 18.94 -26.23
C ILE A 130 14.24 17.64 -26.34
N HIS A 131 13.55 17.22 -25.28
CA HIS A 131 12.87 15.92 -25.18
C HIS A 131 12.01 15.62 -26.41
N ALA A 132 11.16 16.58 -26.82
CA ALA A 132 10.26 16.44 -27.97
C ALA A 132 10.99 16.17 -29.31
N ASN A 133 12.20 16.71 -29.50
CA ASN A 133 12.98 16.52 -30.72
C ASN A 133 13.43 15.05 -30.90
N VAL A 134 13.50 14.27 -29.80
CA VAL A 134 13.98 12.87 -29.82
C VAL A 134 12.85 11.87 -30.08
N TYR A 135 11.66 12.03 -29.48
CA TYR A 135 10.56 11.05 -29.58
C TYR A 135 9.40 11.46 -30.49
N ALA A 136 8.99 12.73 -30.51
CA ALA A 136 7.86 13.18 -31.33
C ALA A 136 8.20 13.18 -32.83
N THR A 137 9.51 13.23 -33.14
CA THR A 137 10.07 13.01 -34.48
C THR A 137 10.05 11.55 -34.93
N GLN A 138 10.00 10.55 -34.03
CA GLN A 138 10.05 9.13 -34.41
C GLN A 138 8.84 8.68 -35.26
N PRO A 139 7.58 9.08 -34.96
CA PRO A 139 6.46 8.88 -35.87
C PRO A 139 6.64 9.55 -37.24
N LEU A 140 7.19 10.77 -37.28
CA LEU A 140 7.44 11.49 -38.53
C LEU A 140 8.52 10.79 -39.37
N ALA A 141 9.66 10.44 -38.75
CA ALA A 141 10.79 9.76 -39.38
C ALA A 141 10.46 8.38 -39.97
N LYS A 142 9.40 7.72 -39.46
CA LYS A 142 8.98 6.37 -39.90
C LYS A 142 7.75 6.36 -40.81
N PHE A 143 6.85 7.33 -40.69
CA PHE A 143 5.56 7.33 -41.39
C PHE A 143 5.29 8.60 -42.21
N GLY A 144 6.20 9.57 -42.22
CA GLY A 144 6.10 10.76 -43.05
C GLY A 144 6.35 10.49 -44.54
N SER A 145 5.91 11.41 -45.39
CA SER A 145 6.26 11.41 -46.82
C SER A 145 7.71 11.86 -47.01
N GLN A 146 8.32 11.50 -48.16
CA GLN A 146 9.69 11.91 -48.48
C GLN A 146 9.89 13.44 -48.38
N GLU A 147 8.91 14.21 -48.88
CA GLU A 147 8.87 15.67 -48.78
C GLU A 147 8.87 16.18 -47.33
N GLN A 148 8.09 15.56 -46.44
CA GLN A 148 8.09 15.89 -45.00
C GLN A 148 9.45 15.57 -44.36
N LEU A 149 10.04 14.42 -44.69
CA LEU A 149 11.33 13.99 -44.14
C LEU A 149 12.44 14.97 -44.54
N GLU A 150 12.60 15.25 -45.82
CA GLU A 150 13.64 16.11 -46.38
C GLU A 150 13.49 17.57 -45.95
N SER A 151 12.26 18.09 -45.89
CA SER A 151 12.01 19.50 -45.51
C SER A 151 12.12 19.79 -44.02
N THR A 152 11.78 18.81 -43.17
CA THR A 152 11.51 19.07 -41.74
C THR A 152 12.53 18.44 -40.79
N ILE A 153 12.99 17.21 -41.04
CA ILE A 153 13.88 16.52 -40.09
C ILE A 153 15.26 17.21 -39.97
N PRO A 154 15.98 17.55 -41.06
CA PRO A 154 17.29 18.22 -40.95
C PRO A 154 17.24 19.55 -40.18
N LYS A 155 16.12 20.27 -40.28
CA LYS A 155 15.89 21.54 -39.57
C LYS A 155 15.64 21.39 -38.08
N ILE A 156 15.08 20.26 -37.66
CA ILE A 156 14.93 19.91 -36.23
C ILE A 156 16.27 19.47 -35.65
N ILE A 157 17.10 18.78 -36.44
CA ILE A 157 18.43 18.31 -36.01
C ILE A 157 19.41 19.49 -35.86
N SER A 158 19.44 20.40 -36.84
CA SER A 158 20.25 21.62 -36.79
C SER A 158 19.76 22.66 -35.77
N GLY A 159 18.57 22.46 -35.20
CA GLY A 159 17.93 23.37 -34.27
C GLY A 159 17.38 24.67 -34.89
N GLU A 160 17.29 24.76 -36.22
CA GLU A 160 16.55 25.85 -36.90
C GLU A 160 15.09 25.86 -36.43
N TRP A 161 14.49 24.67 -36.32
CA TRP A 161 13.11 24.46 -35.87
C TRP A 161 13.06 23.64 -34.58
N ARG A 162 12.24 24.05 -33.61
CA ARG A 162 11.86 23.18 -32.48
C ARG A 162 10.50 22.53 -32.71
N THR A 163 10.27 21.41 -32.04
CA THR A 163 9.03 20.61 -32.17
C THR A 163 8.30 20.52 -30.83
N CYS A 164 6.97 20.55 -30.84
CA CYS A 164 6.13 20.20 -29.68
C CYS A 164 5.08 19.14 -30.05
N PHE A 165 4.43 18.54 -29.04
CA PHE A 165 3.58 17.35 -29.21
C PHE A 165 2.13 17.59 -28.76
N GLY A 166 1.24 17.80 -29.72
CA GLY A 166 -0.16 18.20 -29.52
C GLY A 166 -1.10 17.03 -29.27
N VAL A 167 -1.06 16.42 -28.09
CA VAL A 167 -1.89 15.23 -27.77
C VAL A 167 -2.99 15.55 -26.75
N THR A 168 -2.60 15.89 -25.52
CA THR A 168 -3.46 16.01 -24.34
C THR A 168 -4.48 17.14 -24.45
N GLU A 169 -5.69 16.90 -23.95
CA GLU A 169 -6.80 17.86 -23.89
C GLU A 169 -7.36 17.94 -22.46
N PRO A 170 -8.05 19.03 -22.06
CA PRO A 170 -8.59 19.18 -20.70
C PRO A 170 -9.48 18.03 -20.23
N ASN A 171 -10.23 17.42 -21.16
CA ASN A 171 -11.13 16.29 -20.90
C ASN A 171 -10.59 14.94 -21.43
N SER A 172 -9.38 14.90 -22.00
CA SER A 172 -8.78 13.70 -22.62
C SER A 172 -7.26 13.72 -22.50
N GLY A 173 -6.76 13.18 -21.39
CA GLY A 173 -5.34 12.83 -21.21
C GLY A 173 -5.16 11.32 -21.33
N LEU A 174 -5.42 10.61 -20.22
CA LEU A 174 -5.24 9.15 -20.10
C LEU A 174 -6.23 8.35 -20.98
N ASP A 175 -7.46 8.85 -21.21
CA ASP A 175 -8.38 8.32 -22.23
C ASP A 175 -8.19 9.08 -23.56
N THR A 176 -7.01 8.93 -24.16
CA THR A 176 -6.62 9.60 -25.41
C THR A 176 -7.52 9.22 -26.59
N LEU A 177 -8.18 8.06 -26.54
CA LEU A 177 -9.11 7.59 -27.58
C LEU A 177 -10.37 8.45 -27.69
N ARG A 178 -10.72 9.21 -26.65
CA ARG A 178 -11.86 10.14 -26.62
C ARG A 178 -11.54 11.59 -26.98
N LEU A 179 -10.31 11.91 -27.42
CA LEU A 179 -9.94 13.29 -27.77
C LEU A 179 -10.94 13.92 -28.75
N ALA A 180 -11.25 15.19 -28.54
CA ALA A 180 -12.32 15.94 -29.17
C ALA A 180 -11.82 16.98 -30.19
N THR A 181 -10.53 17.36 -30.19
CA THR A 181 -9.98 18.22 -31.25
C THR A 181 -10.17 17.57 -32.60
N THR A 182 -10.94 18.21 -33.48
CA THR A 182 -11.26 17.71 -34.83
C THR A 182 -10.32 18.29 -35.87
N ALA A 183 -10.12 17.55 -36.98
CA ALA A 183 -9.48 18.02 -38.20
C ALA A 183 -10.40 17.68 -39.38
N LYS A 184 -11.23 18.64 -39.81
CA LYS A 184 -12.26 18.44 -40.84
C LYS A 184 -11.68 18.66 -42.23
N LYS A 185 -11.70 17.60 -43.05
CA LYS A 185 -11.21 17.62 -44.43
C LYS A 185 -12.07 18.51 -45.32
N GLN A 186 -11.43 19.31 -46.16
CA GLN A 186 -12.05 20.25 -47.10
C GLN A 186 -12.09 19.66 -48.52
N THR A 187 -12.77 20.33 -49.45
CA THR A 187 -12.95 19.90 -50.84
C THR A 187 -11.67 19.93 -51.67
N ASP A 188 -10.68 20.74 -51.29
CA ASP A 188 -9.33 20.79 -51.86
C ASP A 188 -8.36 19.75 -51.25
N GLY A 189 -8.82 19.00 -50.24
CA GLY A 189 -8.03 18.02 -49.48
C GLY A 189 -7.27 18.58 -48.28
N SER A 190 -7.29 19.89 -48.03
CA SER A 190 -6.79 20.51 -46.80
C SER A 190 -7.63 20.11 -45.57
N TYR A 191 -7.21 20.50 -44.37
CA TYR A 191 -7.99 20.28 -43.14
C TYR A 191 -8.17 21.57 -42.34
N VAL A 192 -9.31 21.68 -41.67
CA VAL A 192 -9.64 22.74 -40.72
C VAL A 192 -9.68 22.14 -39.32
N VAL A 193 -8.80 22.61 -38.43
CA VAL A 193 -8.64 22.13 -37.06
C VAL A 193 -9.48 22.95 -36.10
N THR A 194 -10.24 22.30 -35.23
CA THR A 194 -11.01 22.96 -34.17
C THR A 194 -10.94 22.16 -32.87
N GLY A 195 -10.50 22.79 -31.77
CA GLY A 195 -10.41 22.15 -30.45
C GLY A 195 -9.42 22.84 -29.50
N GLN A 196 -9.08 22.16 -28.41
CA GLN A 196 -8.12 22.63 -27.41
C GLN A 196 -7.15 21.52 -27.00
N LYS A 197 -5.87 21.84 -26.98
CA LYS A 197 -4.80 21.05 -26.35
C LYS A 197 -4.29 21.74 -25.08
N ILE A 198 -3.72 20.97 -24.14
CA ILE A 198 -3.23 21.47 -22.85
C ILE A 198 -1.96 20.70 -22.42
N TRP A 199 -1.12 21.34 -21.61
CA TRP A 199 0.21 20.85 -21.20
C TRP A 199 1.22 20.70 -22.34
N ILE A 200 1.09 21.53 -23.39
CA ILE A 200 1.94 21.42 -24.57
C ILE A 200 3.26 22.16 -24.34
N THR A 201 4.28 21.38 -23.95
CA THR A 201 5.66 21.83 -23.69
C THR A 201 6.30 22.46 -24.93
N CYS A 202 7.12 23.50 -24.75
CA CYS A 202 7.85 24.21 -25.80
C CYS A 202 7.00 24.90 -26.90
N ALA A 203 5.66 24.93 -26.81
CA ALA A 203 4.82 25.49 -27.88
C ALA A 203 5.05 26.99 -28.15
N GLN A 204 5.67 27.73 -27.21
CA GLN A 204 6.05 29.14 -27.45
C GLN A 204 7.34 29.31 -28.27
N VAL A 205 8.15 28.26 -28.40
CA VAL A 205 9.43 28.27 -29.14
C VAL A 205 9.49 27.23 -30.27
N ALA A 206 8.49 26.36 -30.37
CA ALA A 206 8.32 25.40 -31.46
C ALA A 206 7.88 26.08 -32.76
N SER A 207 8.41 25.57 -33.88
CA SER A 207 8.01 25.92 -35.25
C SER A 207 7.02 24.90 -35.81
N LYS A 208 7.14 23.64 -35.38
CA LYS A 208 6.28 22.52 -35.78
C LYS A 208 5.56 21.92 -34.56
N MET A 209 4.31 21.53 -34.75
CA MET A 209 3.58 20.67 -33.81
C MET A 209 3.27 19.32 -34.46
N ILE A 210 3.60 18.25 -33.76
CA ILE A 210 3.11 16.90 -34.07
C ILE A 210 1.77 16.73 -33.36
N LEU A 211 0.67 17.02 -34.07
CA LEU A 211 -0.70 17.14 -33.56
C LEU A 211 -1.49 15.84 -33.77
N LEU A 212 -2.14 15.32 -32.72
CA LEU A 212 -3.11 14.22 -32.82
C LEU A 212 -4.54 14.78 -32.78
N ALA A 213 -5.28 14.62 -33.87
CA ALA A 213 -6.64 15.15 -34.04
C ALA A 213 -7.60 14.11 -34.65
N ARG A 214 -8.90 14.32 -34.43
CA ARG A 214 -9.98 13.44 -34.90
C ARG A 214 -10.45 13.85 -36.29
N THR A 215 -10.18 13.02 -37.30
CA THR A 215 -10.70 13.23 -38.67
C THR A 215 -12.08 12.58 -38.90
N LYS A 216 -12.48 11.64 -38.03
CA LYS A 216 -13.79 10.97 -38.11
C LYS A 216 -14.47 10.90 -36.73
N ALA A 217 -15.77 11.21 -36.69
CA ALA A 217 -16.57 11.23 -35.47
C ALA A 217 -16.51 9.90 -34.71
N TYR A 218 -16.60 9.97 -33.38
CA TYR A 218 -16.37 8.81 -32.50
C TYR A 218 -17.43 7.73 -32.71
N GLU A 219 -18.67 8.15 -32.94
CA GLU A 219 -19.86 7.32 -33.16
C GLU A 219 -19.80 6.54 -34.49
N ASP A 220 -19.15 7.09 -35.52
CA ASP A 220 -19.04 6.49 -36.84
C ASP A 220 -17.90 5.45 -36.95
N CYS A 221 -17.05 5.35 -35.93
CA CYS A 221 -15.86 4.50 -35.93
C CYS A 221 -16.15 3.08 -35.46
N LYS A 222 -15.65 2.05 -36.18
CA LYS A 222 -15.81 0.64 -35.75
C LYS A 222 -14.94 0.34 -34.52
N LYS A 223 -13.79 1.01 -34.40
CA LYS A 223 -12.97 1.09 -33.18
C LYS A 223 -12.60 2.55 -32.91
N PRO A 224 -12.63 3.04 -31.66
CA PRO A 224 -12.30 4.43 -31.33
C PRO A 224 -10.96 4.96 -31.88
N SER A 225 -9.96 4.07 -32.01
CA SER A 225 -8.63 4.38 -32.54
C SER A 225 -8.61 4.68 -34.05
N GLU A 226 -9.61 4.22 -34.81
CA GLU A 226 -9.71 4.39 -36.27
C GLU A 226 -10.19 5.80 -36.66
N GLY A 227 -10.58 6.64 -35.69
CA GLY A 227 -11.03 8.02 -35.93
C GLY A 227 -9.96 9.10 -35.81
N LEU A 228 -8.73 8.71 -35.45
CA LEU A 228 -7.64 9.64 -35.10
C LEU A 228 -6.56 9.65 -36.18
N SER A 229 -6.04 10.84 -36.49
CA SER A 229 -4.98 11.09 -37.47
C SER A 229 -3.89 11.95 -36.83
N LEU A 230 -2.64 11.71 -37.23
CA LEU A 230 -1.47 12.44 -36.75
C LEU A 230 -0.98 13.40 -37.84
N PHE A 231 -0.62 14.63 -37.48
CA PHE A 231 -0.22 15.67 -38.42
C PHE A 231 1.08 16.34 -37.97
N CYS A 232 1.95 16.70 -38.92
CA CYS A 232 3.03 17.67 -38.73
C CYS A 232 2.53 19.02 -39.25
N ILE A 233 2.18 19.92 -38.33
CA ILE A 233 1.63 21.25 -38.66
C ILE A 233 2.65 22.34 -38.34
N ASP A 234 2.60 23.43 -39.08
CA ASP A 234 3.28 24.67 -38.72
C ASP A 234 2.54 25.40 -37.59
N ILE A 235 3.30 26.12 -36.77
CA ILE A 235 2.80 26.94 -35.66
C ILE A 235 2.87 28.41 -36.07
N ASP A 236 1.87 28.85 -36.85
CA ASP A 236 1.79 30.22 -37.34
C ASP A 236 1.07 31.12 -36.33
N LYS A 237 1.85 31.76 -35.45
CA LYS A 237 1.34 32.71 -34.44
C LYS A 237 0.78 34.02 -35.02
N SER A 238 0.83 34.24 -36.34
CA SER A 238 0.20 35.39 -36.97
C SER A 238 -1.28 35.17 -37.30
N GLN A 239 -1.73 33.91 -37.32
CA GLN A 239 -3.13 33.57 -37.58
C GLN A 239 -3.98 33.68 -36.30
N PRO A 240 -5.10 34.44 -36.33
CA PRO A 240 -5.98 34.61 -35.15
C PRO A 240 -6.75 33.34 -34.78
N SER A 241 -6.72 32.32 -35.64
CA SER A 241 -7.28 30.97 -35.41
C SER A 241 -6.42 30.09 -34.50
N LEU A 242 -5.26 30.58 -34.03
CA LEU A 242 -4.35 29.90 -33.11
C LEU A 242 -3.99 30.78 -31.90
N ASP A 243 -4.53 30.45 -30.72
CA ASP A 243 -4.17 31.10 -29.45
C ASP A 243 -3.36 30.13 -28.56
N MET A 244 -2.32 30.64 -27.89
CA MET A 244 -1.40 29.84 -27.07
C MET A 244 -1.02 30.54 -25.77
N ARG A 245 -1.45 29.97 -24.65
CA ARG A 245 -1.36 30.57 -23.31
C ARG A 245 -0.41 29.79 -22.42
N LYS A 246 0.63 30.46 -21.90
CA LYS A 246 1.58 29.87 -20.94
C LYS A 246 0.88 29.48 -19.63
N ILE A 247 1.09 28.24 -19.20
CA ILE A 247 0.68 27.70 -17.90
C ILE A 247 1.83 27.89 -16.90
N LYS A 248 1.56 28.51 -15.75
CA LYS A 248 2.53 28.57 -14.64
C LYS A 248 2.66 27.19 -13.98
N LYS A 249 3.90 26.74 -13.76
CA LYS A 249 4.21 25.38 -13.28
C LYS A 249 4.92 25.38 -11.92
N MET A 250 4.81 24.25 -11.22
CA MET A 250 5.55 23.94 -10.00
C MET A 250 7.06 23.85 -10.25
N GLY A 251 7.50 23.07 -11.24
CA GLY A 251 8.91 22.90 -11.61
C GLY A 251 9.11 22.93 -13.12
N GLY A 252 10.37 23.03 -13.57
CA GLY A 252 10.71 23.16 -14.98
C GLY A 252 10.17 24.46 -15.57
N ARG A 253 10.29 25.58 -14.84
CA ARG A 253 9.67 26.86 -15.22
C ARG A 253 10.39 27.56 -16.37
N ALA A 254 11.67 27.25 -16.57
CA ALA A 254 12.47 27.72 -17.71
C ALA A 254 11.83 27.37 -19.07
N VAL A 255 11.37 26.13 -19.23
CA VAL A 255 10.69 25.66 -20.44
C VAL A 255 9.20 25.93 -20.31
N ASP A 256 8.55 26.49 -21.34
CA ASP A 256 7.11 26.75 -21.31
C ASP A 256 6.26 25.47 -21.45
N ALA A 257 5.03 25.51 -20.93
CA ALA A 257 3.98 24.54 -21.23
C ALA A 257 2.66 25.31 -21.39
N ASN A 258 1.77 24.87 -22.29
CA ASN A 258 0.70 25.75 -22.78
C ASN A 258 -0.66 25.07 -22.88
N GLU A 259 -1.70 25.89 -22.76
CA GLU A 259 -2.96 25.68 -23.48
C GLU A 259 -2.78 26.14 -24.93
N VAL A 260 -3.31 25.39 -25.89
CA VAL A 260 -3.33 25.74 -27.32
C VAL A 260 -4.76 25.59 -27.83
N PHE A 261 -5.33 26.66 -28.35
CA PHE A 261 -6.69 26.72 -28.88
C PHE A 261 -6.64 26.83 -30.39
N PHE A 262 -7.39 25.98 -31.07
CA PHE A 262 -7.57 26.01 -32.52
C PHE A 262 -9.02 26.41 -32.82
N ASP A 263 -9.23 27.58 -33.42
CA ASP A 263 -10.53 28.01 -33.93
C ASP A 263 -10.50 28.04 -35.46
N ASN A 264 -10.88 26.91 -36.07
CA ASN A 264 -10.88 26.72 -37.52
C ASN A 264 -9.51 26.99 -38.18
N TYR A 265 -8.42 26.54 -37.52
CA TYR A 265 -7.05 26.68 -37.99
C TYR A 265 -6.80 25.82 -39.24
N HIS A 266 -6.40 26.44 -40.36
CA HIS A 266 -6.22 25.75 -41.63
C HIS A 266 -4.83 25.10 -41.72
N ILE A 267 -4.79 23.81 -42.12
CA ILE A 267 -3.54 23.06 -42.36
C ILE A 267 -3.58 22.36 -43.73
N PRO A 268 -2.45 22.27 -44.46
CA PRO A 268 -2.42 21.68 -45.79
C PRO A 268 -2.60 20.16 -45.75
N ALA A 269 -3.00 19.57 -46.89
CA ALA A 269 -3.11 18.12 -47.05
C ALA A 269 -1.78 17.39 -46.71
N SER A 270 -0.66 18.02 -47.07
CA SER A 270 0.72 17.56 -46.82
C SER A 270 1.15 17.61 -45.36
N SER A 271 0.32 18.10 -44.42
CA SER A 271 0.58 17.94 -42.98
C SER A 271 0.26 16.55 -42.44
N LEU A 272 -0.52 15.72 -43.14
CA LEU A 272 -0.89 14.37 -42.65
C LEU A 272 0.34 13.44 -42.58
N ILE A 273 0.55 12.78 -41.44
CA ILE A 273 1.59 11.75 -41.27
C ILE A 273 0.96 10.38 -41.51
N GLY A 274 1.50 9.63 -42.48
CA GLY A 274 1.02 8.29 -42.84
C GLY A 274 -0.36 8.31 -43.49
N GLN A 275 -1.32 7.58 -42.90
CA GLN A 275 -2.68 7.44 -43.41
C GLN A 275 -3.73 7.95 -42.43
N GLU A 276 -4.79 8.53 -42.98
CA GLU A 276 -5.94 9.03 -42.23
C GLU A 276 -6.59 7.90 -41.41
N GLY A 277 -6.93 8.18 -40.15
CA GLY A 277 -7.47 7.18 -39.22
C GLY A 277 -6.44 6.19 -38.65
N GLN A 278 -5.13 6.33 -38.96
CA GLN A 278 -4.06 5.51 -38.36
C GLN A 278 -3.25 6.24 -37.27
N GLY A 279 -3.61 7.48 -36.93
CA GLY A 279 -2.85 8.34 -36.01
C GLY A 279 -2.57 7.70 -34.64
N PHE A 280 -3.56 7.01 -34.05
CA PHE A 280 -3.35 6.30 -32.78
C PHE A 280 -2.40 5.10 -32.88
N LYS A 281 -2.30 4.45 -34.06
CA LYS A 281 -1.32 3.37 -34.30
C LYS A 281 0.08 3.95 -34.54
N ILE A 282 0.16 5.05 -35.27
CA ILE A 282 1.40 5.76 -35.62
C ILE A 282 2.05 6.37 -34.36
N ILE A 283 1.28 7.02 -33.49
CA ILE A 283 1.79 7.74 -32.32
C ILE A 283 2.42 6.81 -31.26
N LEU A 284 1.90 5.59 -31.11
CA LEU A 284 2.42 4.59 -30.17
C LEU A 284 3.90 4.23 -30.42
N HIS A 285 4.42 4.47 -31.63
CA HIS A 285 5.83 4.27 -31.95
C HIS A 285 6.76 5.20 -31.13
N GLY A 286 6.28 6.39 -30.73
CA GLY A 286 7.04 7.29 -29.86
C GLY A 286 6.88 7.00 -28.36
N MET A 287 5.70 6.52 -27.93
CA MET A 287 5.32 6.50 -26.50
C MET A 287 6.09 5.48 -25.64
N ASN A 288 6.61 4.39 -26.22
CA ASN A 288 7.51 3.49 -25.48
C ASN A 288 8.93 4.06 -25.37
N ALA A 289 9.42 4.78 -26.39
CA ALA A 289 10.69 5.50 -26.33
C ALA A 289 10.64 6.64 -25.29
N GLU A 290 9.59 7.46 -25.31
CA GLU A 290 9.30 8.53 -24.33
C GLU A 290 9.42 8.04 -22.87
N ARG A 291 8.89 6.85 -22.57
CA ARG A 291 8.99 6.23 -21.24
C ARG A 291 10.43 5.86 -20.86
N CYS A 292 11.22 5.35 -21.81
CA CYS A 292 12.64 5.03 -21.57
C CYS A 292 13.49 6.30 -21.37
N LEU A 293 13.27 7.34 -22.19
CA LEU A 293 13.94 8.64 -22.03
C LEU A 293 13.63 9.26 -20.66
N LEU A 294 12.34 9.34 -20.31
CA LEU A 294 11.87 9.93 -19.06
C LEU A 294 12.31 9.14 -17.81
N ALA A 295 12.55 7.83 -17.94
CA ALA A 295 13.15 7.03 -16.88
C ALA A 295 14.63 7.41 -16.67
N GLY A 296 15.39 7.64 -17.74
CA GLY A 296 16.74 8.21 -17.66
C GLY A 296 16.76 9.60 -17.04
N GLU A 297 15.83 10.48 -17.43
CA GLU A 297 15.71 11.84 -16.87
C GLU A 297 15.43 11.83 -15.37
N ALA A 298 14.52 10.96 -14.92
CA ALA A 298 14.28 10.77 -13.49
C ALA A 298 15.53 10.29 -12.76
N LEU A 299 16.23 9.28 -13.28
CA LEU A 299 17.47 8.76 -12.69
C LEU A 299 18.52 9.85 -12.51
N GLY A 300 18.81 10.62 -13.56
CA GLY A 300 19.85 11.65 -13.52
C GLY A 300 19.54 12.75 -12.52
N LEU A 301 18.28 13.22 -12.47
CA LEU A 301 17.81 14.15 -11.45
C LEU A 301 17.97 13.57 -10.02
N GLY A 302 17.67 12.28 -9.85
CA GLY A 302 17.87 11.56 -8.59
C GLY A 302 19.34 11.49 -8.16
N TYR A 303 20.26 11.19 -9.09
CA TYR A 303 21.70 11.20 -8.83
C TYR A 303 22.23 12.63 -8.55
N ALA A 304 21.74 13.66 -9.24
CA ALA A 304 22.08 15.06 -8.96
C ALA A 304 21.63 15.51 -7.56
N ALA A 305 20.41 15.13 -7.15
CA ALA A 305 19.91 15.38 -5.81
C ALA A 305 20.73 14.64 -4.73
N LEU A 306 21.03 13.36 -4.94
CA LEU A 306 21.86 12.56 -4.06
C LEU A 306 23.31 13.08 -3.97
N ALA A 307 23.86 13.63 -5.05
CA ALA A 307 25.16 14.28 -5.06
C ALA A 307 25.20 15.52 -4.18
N LYS A 308 24.26 16.45 -4.37
CA LYS A 308 24.13 17.65 -3.52
C LYS A 308 23.89 17.29 -2.05
N ALA A 309 23.07 16.27 -1.80
CA ALA A 309 22.82 15.76 -0.44
C ALA A 309 24.11 15.23 0.22
N SER A 310 24.90 14.44 -0.52
CA SER A 310 26.13 13.81 -0.02
C SER A 310 27.25 14.83 0.19
N GLU A 311 27.36 15.82 -0.70
CA GLU A 311 28.24 16.99 -0.58
C GLU A 311 27.90 17.79 0.68
N TYR A 312 26.65 18.26 0.80
CA TYR A 312 26.22 19.01 1.98
C TYR A 312 26.33 18.18 3.27
N ALA A 313 26.07 16.87 3.25
CA ALA A 313 26.21 16.02 4.42
C ALA A 313 27.66 15.85 4.90
N ARG A 314 28.63 15.85 3.97
CA ARG A 314 30.06 15.77 4.25
C ARG A 314 30.61 17.09 4.81
N ASP A 315 30.09 18.21 4.34
CA ASP A 315 30.69 19.53 4.57
C ASP A 315 29.96 20.33 5.67
N ARG A 316 28.65 20.10 5.87
CA ARG A 316 27.86 20.74 6.94
C ARG A 316 28.18 20.15 8.31
N VAL A 317 28.71 20.98 9.21
CA VAL A 317 28.98 20.61 10.62
C VAL A 317 27.82 21.00 11.53
N VAL A 318 27.32 20.06 12.33
CA VAL A 318 26.39 20.28 13.45
C VAL A 318 26.80 19.37 14.61
N PHE A 319 26.62 19.80 15.86
CA PHE A 319 27.13 19.08 17.05
C PHE A 319 28.62 18.71 16.97
N LYS A 320 29.43 19.62 16.40
CA LYS A 320 30.90 19.51 16.23
C LYS A 320 31.39 18.41 15.27
N ARG A 321 30.54 17.80 14.44
CA ARG A 321 30.96 16.88 13.36
C ARG A 321 30.14 17.06 12.06
N PRO A 322 30.64 16.61 10.89
CA PRO A 322 29.84 16.50 9.67
C PRO A 322 28.54 15.72 9.88
N ILE A 323 27.41 16.21 9.36
CA ILE A 323 26.10 15.59 9.58
C ILE A 323 25.98 14.19 8.95
N GLY A 324 26.76 13.90 7.91
CA GLY A 324 26.86 12.57 7.28
C GLY A 324 27.47 11.49 8.18
N GLN A 325 28.07 11.86 9.32
CA GLN A 325 28.46 10.88 10.37
C GLN A 325 27.28 10.45 11.27
N ASN A 326 26.10 11.03 11.09
CA ASN A 326 24.88 10.63 11.81
C ASN A 326 24.12 9.58 10.98
N GLN A 327 23.81 8.43 11.58
CA GLN A 327 23.07 7.34 10.91
C GLN A 327 21.71 7.78 10.36
N ALA A 328 21.04 8.73 11.02
CA ALA A 328 19.79 9.34 10.56
C ALA A 328 19.90 10.15 9.25
N ILE A 329 21.12 10.49 8.81
CA ILE A 329 21.40 11.07 7.48
C ILE A 329 22.01 10.02 6.55
N ALA A 330 22.98 9.25 7.04
CA ALA A 330 23.71 8.26 6.23
C ALA A 330 22.81 7.13 5.72
N HIS A 331 21.93 6.54 6.55
CA HIS A 331 21.10 5.40 6.15
C HIS A 331 20.04 5.80 5.11
N PRO A 332 19.30 6.94 5.24
CA PRO A 332 18.37 7.36 4.20
C PRO A 332 19.01 7.73 2.86
N LEU A 333 20.25 8.24 2.85
CA LEU A 333 20.99 8.47 1.60
C LEU A 333 21.46 7.16 0.96
N ALA A 334 21.85 6.16 1.75
CA ALA A 334 22.18 4.83 1.25
C ALA A 334 20.94 4.09 0.70
N ASP A 335 19.78 4.23 1.34
CA ASP A 335 18.48 3.73 0.84
C ASP A 335 18.11 4.35 -0.52
N ALA A 336 18.24 5.68 -0.64
CA ALA A 336 18.03 6.38 -1.91
C ALA A 336 19.02 5.92 -3.00
N TYR A 337 20.30 5.73 -2.66
CA TYR A 337 21.31 5.20 -3.58
C TYR A 337 20.95 3.81 -4.12
N MET A 338 20.62 2.86 -3.24
CA MET A 338 20.27 1.49 -3.66
C MET A 338 19.02 1.46 -4.55
N LYS A 339 18.05 2.35 -4.31
CA LYS A 339 16.85 2.50 -5.16
C LYS A 339 17.18 3.05 -6.54
N LEU A 340 18.07 4.03 -6.64
CA LEU A 340 18.53 4.56 -7.93
C LEU A 340 19.31 3.51 -8.73
N GLU A 341 20.20 2.76 -8.10
CA GLU A 341 20.96 1.68 -8.74
C GLU A 341 20.04 0.56 -9.25
N ALA A 342 19.01 0.16 -8.48
CA ALA A 342 18.01 -0.80 -8.94
C ALA A 342 17.18 -0.26 -10.12
N ALA A 343 16.75 1.01 -10.06
CA ALA A 343 16.00 1.65 -11.14
C ALA A 343 16.83 1.87 -12.42
N LYS A 344 18.15 2.06 -12.30
CA LYS A 344 19.11 2.11 -13.41
C LYS A 344 19.12 0.80 -14.19
N LEU A 345 19.18 -0.35 -13.50
CA LEU A 345 19.12 -1.66 -14.15
C LEU A 345 17.82 -1.85 -14.94
N ALA A 346 16.67 -1.51 -14.34
CA ALA A 346 15.37 -1.59 -15.03
C ALA A 346 15.31 -0.65 -16.26
N THR A 347 15.86 0.56 -16.15
CA THR A 347 15.84 1.56 -17.21
C THR A 347 16.68 1.16 -18.43
N TYR A 348 17.92 0.72 -18.21
CA TYR A 348 18.78 0.30 -19.32
C TYR A 348 18.42 -1.08 -19.86
N HIS A 349 17.77 -1.94 -19.07
CA HIS A 349 17.08 -3.12 -19.61
C HIS A 349 15.96 -2.71 -20.58
N ALA A 350 15.07 -1.79 -20.18
CA ALA A 350 13.95 -1.36 -21.02
C ALA A 350 14.39 -0.67 -22.32
N ALA A 351 15.39 0.23 -22.26
CA ALA A 351 15.92 0.89 -23.44
C ALA A 351 16.59 -0.11 -24.41
N LYS A 352 17.41 -1.04 -23.88
CA LYS A 352 18.04 -2.10 -24.68
C LYS A 352 17.01 -3.05 -25.31
N LEU A 353 15.95 -3.40 -24.57
CA LEU A 353 14.88 -4.26 -25.07
C LEU A 353 14.05 -3.55 -26.17
N TYR A 354 13.81 -2.24 -26.03
CA TYR A 354 13.17 -1.43 -27.06
C TYR A 354 13.98 -1.43 -28.37
N ASP A 355 15.30 -1.16 -28.30
CA ASP A 355 16.13 -1.14 -29.50
C ASP A 355 16.27 -2.53 -30.14
N ALA A 356 16.51 -3.57 -29.34
CA ALA A 356 16.58 -4.95 -29.83
C ALA A 356 15.28 -5.38 -30.55
N SER A 357 14.11 -4.93 -30.08
CA SER A 357 12.80 -5.24 -30.71
C SER A 357 12.60 -4.64 -32.12
N LYS A 358 13.53 -3.81 -32.61
CA LYS A 358 13.55 -3.31 -33.99
C LYS A 358 14.15 -4.34 -34.96
N GLU A 359 15.02 -5.22 -34.48
CA GLU A 359 15.80 -6.19 -35.26
C GLU A 359 15.38 -7.64 -34.96
N ASP A 360 15.17 -7.96 -33.68
CA ASP A 360 14.72 -9.26 -33.21
C ASP A 360 13.19 -9.32 -33.10
N SER A 361 12.57 -10.04 -34.04
CA SER A 361 11.12 -10.24 -34.12
C SER A 361 10.56 -11.21 -33.07
N SER A 362 11.40 -11.88 -32.28
CA SER A 362 10.96 -12.67 -31.13
C SER A 362 10.57 -11.81 -29.92
N ILE A 363 11.12 -10.58 -29.82
CA ILE A 363 10.82 -9.63 -28.75
C ILE A 363 9.46 -8.99 -29.02
N ARG A 364 8.46 -9.35 -28.23
CA ARG A 364 7.09 -8.84 -28.39
C ARG A 364 6.97 -7.41 -27.88
N GLN A 365 6.18 -6.60 -28.58
CA GLN A 365 5.95 -5.19 -28.24
C GLN A 365 5.24 -4.99 -26.87
N ASP A 366 4.53 -5.99 -26.35
CA ASP A 366 4.01 -5.97 -24.98
C ASP A 366 5.09 -6.22 -23.91
N GLN A 367 6.12 -7.02 -24.19
CA GLN A 367 7.28 -7.15 -23.29
C GLN A 367 8.06 -5.84 -23.19
N VAL A 368 8.25 -5.16 -24.32
CA VAL A 368 8.81 -3.79 -24.39
C VAL A 368 7.92 -2.81 -23.62
N GLY A 369 6.60 -2.93 -23.75
CA GLY A 369 5.62 -2.16 -22.98
C GLY A 369 5.73 -2.37 -21.47
N VAL A 370 5.84 -3.61 -21.01
CA VAL A 370 6.08 -3.95 -19.59
C VAL A 370 7.37 -3.32 -19.09
N ALA A 371 8.48 -3.52 -19.81
CA ALA A 371 9.78 -3.01 -19.40
C ALA A 371 9.79 -1.48 -19.32
N ALA A 372 9.31 -0.79 -20.35
CA ALA A 372 9.30 0.67 -20.41
C ALA A 372 8.40 1.32 -19.34
N ASN A 373 7.21 0.76 -19.08
CA ASN A 373 6.34 1.25 -17.99
C ASN A 373 6.95 0.97 -16.61
N SER A 374 7.54 -0.23 -16.41
CA SER A 374 8.18 -0.60 -15.14
C SER A 374 9.40 0.29 -14.83
N ALA A 375 10.28 0.48 -15.82
CA ALA A 375 11.44 1.37 -15.73
C ALA A 375 11.05 2.79 -15.30
N LYS A 376 10.11 3.39 -16.01
CA LYS A 376 9.61 4.75 -15.73
C LYS A 376 9.01 4.86 -14.33
N TYR A 377 8.25 3.85 -13.88
CA TYR A 377 7.72 3.80 -12.51
C TYR A 377 8.85 3.78 -11.47
N VAL A 378 9.79 2.83 -11.56
CA VAL A 378 10.81 2.67 -10.51
C VAL A 378 11.80 3.83 -10.49
N ALA A 379 12.16 4.38 -11.65
CA ALA A 379 13.01 5.56 -11.75
C ALA A 379 12.35 6.79 -11.10
N ALA A 380 11.07 7.04 -11.38
CA ALA A 380 10.36 8.19 -10.80
C ALA A 380 10.21 8.10 -9.27
N GLU A 381 9.85 6.94 -8.71
CA GLU A 381 9.71 6.78 -7.25
C GLU A 381 11.09 6.75 -6.53
N ALA A 382 12.13 6.18 -7.16
CA ALA A 382 13.50 6.19 -6.62
C ALA A 382 14.09 7.60 -6.60
N ALA A 383 13.97 8.34 -7.70
CA ALA A 383 14.45 9.72 -7.80
C ALA A 383 13.63 10.68 -6.93
N PHE A 384 12.32 10.45 -6.76
CA PHE A 384 11.52 11.20 -5.78
C PHE A 384 12.05 11.00 -4.36
N THR A 385 12.36 9.75 -3.99
CA THR A 385 12.99 9.44 -2.70
C THR A 385 14.33 10.17 -2.55
N ALA A 386 15.18 10.18 -3.58
CA ALA A 386 16.46 10.90 -3.55
C ALA A 386 16.29 12.42 -3.39
N CYS A 387 15.33 13.04 -4.09
CA CYS A 387 15.04 14.47 -3.98
C CYS A 387 14.49 14.84 -2.59
N GLU A 388 13.57 14.04 -2.03
CA GLU A 388 13.06 14.22 -0.67
C GLU A 388 14.20 14.13 0.36
N ARG A 389 15.07 13.11 0.27
CA ARG A 389 16.23 12.97 1.16
C ARG A 389 17.24 14.09 0.97
N ALA A 390 17.39 14.65 -0.23
CA ALA A 390 18.27 15.77 -0.48
C ALA A 390 17.80 17.04 0.23
N VAL A 391 16.51 17.40 0.10
CA VAL A 391 15.89 18.51 0.83
C VAL A 391 16.01 18.33 2.34
N LEU A 392 15.62 17.15 2.87
CA LEU A 392 15.68 16.87 4.31
C LEU A 392 17.12 16.89 4.86
N THR A 393 18.11 16.49 4.07
CA THR A 393 19.54 16.55 4.45
C THR A 393 20.06 17.99 4.55
N HIS A 394 19.53 18.91 3.74
CA HIS A 394 19.89 20.32 3.82
C HIS A 394 19.19 21.05 5.01
N GLY A 395 18.10 20.48 5.52
CA GLY A 395 17.27 21.10 6.56
C GLY A 395 16.53 22.32 6.00
N GLY A 396 16.48 23.42 6.76
CA GLY A 396 15.86 24.67 6.28
C GLY A 396 16.47 25.23 4.99
N MET A 397 17.75 24.94 4.71
CA MET A 397 18.39 25.31 3.44
C MET A 397 17.86 24.50 2.25
N GLY A 398 17.29 23.32 2.47
CA GLY A 398 16.63 22.52 1.44
C GLY A 398 15.29 23.10 0.96
N TYR A 399 14.84 24.20 1.58
CA TYR A 399 13.64 24.94 1.20
C TYR A 399 13.97 26.32 0.58
N ALA A 400 15.25 26.70 0.53
CA ALA A 400 15.70 27.97 -0.03
C ALA A 400 16.08 27.82 -1.50
N ALA A 401 15.54 28.68 -2.37
CA ALA A 401 15.73 28.62 -3.84
C ALA A 401 17.18 28.92 -4.33
N GLU A 402 18.11 29.20 -3.41
CA GLU A 402 19.56 29.24 -3.67
C GLU A 402 20.20 27.83 -3.70
N TYR A 403 19.54 26.83 -3.12
CA TYR A 403 19.97 25.42 -3.11
C TYR A 403 19.14 24.59 -4.09
N ASP A 404 19.83 23.95 -5.05
CA ASP A 404 19.22 23.22 -6.18
C ASP A 404 18.19 22.15 -5.80
N VAL A 405 18.31 21.58 -4.59
CA VAL A 405 17.51 20.44 -4.15
C VAL A 405 16.01 20.75 -4.04
N GLU A 406 15.63 22.01 -3.81
CA GLU A 406 14.22 22.42 -3.82
C GLU A 406 13.65 22.36 -5.24
N ARG A 407 14.39 22.87 -6.23
CA ARG A 407 14.03 22.82 -7.65
C ARG A 407 13.95 21.37 -8.14
N TYR A 408 14.90 20.51 -7.76
CA TYR A 408 14.85 19.09 -8.10
C TYR A 408 13.60 18.40 -7.50
N LEU A 409 13.22 18.73 -6.26
CA LEU A 409 11.99 18.21 -5.63
C LEU A 409 10.72 18.74 -6.32
N ARG A 410 10.71 19.97 -6.84
CA ARG A 410 9.61 20.49 -7.67
C ARG A 410 9.53 19.80 -9.04
N GLU A 411 10.68 19.54 -9.66
CA GLU A 411 10.78 18.97 -11.01
C GLU A 411 10.43 17.47 -11.07
N ILE A 412 10.82 16.67 -10.06
CA ILE A 412 10.62 15.20 -10.07
C ILE A 412 9.15 14.76 -10.05
N PHE A 413 8.19 15.64 -9.76
CA PHE A 413 6.77 15.32 -9.92
C PHE A 413 6.38 15.05 -11.38
N VAL A 414 7.08 15.62 -12.38
CA VAL A 414 6.74 15.43 -13.80
C VAL A 414 6.91 13.96 -14.23
N PRO A 415 8.04 13.27 -13.97
CA PRO A 415 8.17 11.82 -14.17
C PRO A 415 7.17 10.93 -13.40
N ARG A 416 6.50 11.42 -12.35
CA ARG A 416 5.44 10.66 -11.65
C ARG A 416 4.08 10.77 -12.36
N ILE A 417 3.83 11.90 -13.02
CA ILE A 417 2.53 12.25 -13.63
C ILE A 417 2.48 11.90 -15.14
N ALA A 418 3.48 12.32 -15.91
CA ALA A 418 3.51 12.23 -17.38
C ALA A 418 4.44 11.10 -17.89
N PRO A 419 4.33 10.65 -19.15
CA PRO A 419 3.18 10.80 -20.05
C PRO A 419 1.99 9.94 -19.62
N VAL A 420 2.21 8.97 -18.72
CA VAL A 420 1.20 8.11 -18.11
C VAL A 420 1.42 8.12 -16.60
N SER A 421 0.34 8.26 -15.85
CA SER A 421 0.38 8.32 -14.38
C SER A 421 0.84 7.00 -13.77
N ARG A 422 1.42 7.09 -12.57
CA ARG A 422 1.83 5.96 -11.73
C ARG A 422 0.72 4.91 -11.59
N GLU A 423 -0.52 5.34 -11.39
CA GLU A 423 -1.70 4.50 -11.20
C GLU A 423 -2.10 3.76 -12.48
N MET A 424 -1.97 4.38 -13.65
CA MET A 424 -2.23 3.72 -14.95
C MET A 424 -1.14 2.71 -15.32
N ILE A 425 0.11 2.93 -14.90
CA ILE A 425 1.19 1.95 -15.03
C ILE A 425 0.88 0.71 -14.18
N LEU A 426 0.52 0.91 -12.90
CA LEU A 426 0.09 -0.19 -12.04
C LEU A 426 -1.13 -0.93 -12.62
N SER A 427 -2.09 -0.20 -13.18
CA SER A 427 -3.28 -0.79 -13.82
C SER A 427 -2.92 -1.67 -15.02
N TYR A 428 -2.02 -1.20 -15.90
CA TYR A 428 -1.52 -1.95 -17.05
C TYR A 428 -0.79 -3.24 -16.64
N LEU A 429 0.11 -3.16 -15.65
CA LEU A 429 0.85 -4.32 -15.14
C LEU A 429 -0.07 -5.31 -14.39
N THR A 430 -1.10 -4.82 -13.69
CA THR A 430 -2.07 -5.68 -12.97
C THR A 430 -2.84 -6.60 -13.91
N VAL A 431 -3.22 -6.13 -15.10
CA VAL A 431 -3.90 -6.96 -16.11
C VAL A 431 -3.02 -8.14 -16.56
N LEU A 432 -1.70 -7.94 -16.62
CA LEU A 432 -0.75 -8.99 -17.00
C LEU A 432 -0.46 -9.95 -15.84
N ALA A 433 -0.32 -9.45 -14.61
CA ALA A 433 -0.20 -10.29 -13.41
C ALA A 433 -1.45 -11.18 -13.22
N ALA A 434 -2.64 -10.67 -13.50
CA ALA A 434 -3.87 -11.48 -13.51
C ALA A 434 -3.92 -12.49 -14.66
N ALA A 435 -3.35 -12.17 -15.83
CA ALA A 435 -3.23 -13.09 -16.96
C ALA A 435 -2.17 -14.19 -16.77
N CYS A 436 -1.32 -14.09 -15.75
CA CYS A 436 -0.40 -15.14 -15.31
C CYS A 436 -1.03 -16.15 -14.35
N GLN A 437 -2.31 -16.00 -13.98
CA GLN A 437 -3.03 -17.06 -13.25
C GLN A 437 -3.21 -18.28 -14.16
N VAL A 438 -2.94 -19.47 -13.60
CA VAL A 438 -2.94 -20.77 -14.30
C VAL A 438 -4.22 -20.95 -15.13
N PRO A 439 -4.14 -21.47 -16.37
CA PRO A 439 -5.31 -21.72 -17.20
C PRO A 439 -6.15 -22.88 -16.65
N VAL A 440 -7.02 -22.56 -15.69
CA VAL A 440 -8.14 -23.41 -15.27
C VAL A 440 -8.93 -23.82 -16.53
N PRO A 441 -9.36 -25.09 -16.69
CA PRO A 441 -10.09 -25.55 -17.88
C PRO A 441 -11.49 -24.91 -18.05
N ILE A 442 -11.54 -23.67 -18.49
CA ILE A 442 -12.78 -22.98 -18.87
C ILE A 442 -13.29 -23.65 -20.15
N MET A 443 -14.31 -24.50 -20.01
CA MET A 443 -15.06 -25.02 -21.16
C MET A 443 -15.60 -23.85 -21.99
N PRO A 444 -15.55 -23.94 -23.34
CA PRO A 444 -15.80 -22.81 -24.22
C PRO A 444 -17.25 -22.32 -24.13
N THR A 445 -17.46 -21.27 -23.35
CA THR A 445 -18.74 -20.56 -23.28
C THR A 445 -18.84 -19.58 -24.45
N GLU A 446 -19.40 -20.06 -25.57
CA GLU A 446 -19.64 -19.21 -26.74
C GLU A 446 -20.48 -17.97 -26.37
N GLY A 447 -19.87 -16.79 -26.46
CA GLY A 447 -20.49 -15.49 -26.17
C GLY A 447 -21.58 -15.04 -27.16
N LEU A 448 -22.23 -15.96 -27.86
CA LEU A 448 -23.36 -15.70 -28.75
C LEU A 448 -24.61 -15.36 -27.93
N LYS A 449 -24.89 -14.06 -27.80
CA LYS A 449 -26.12 -13.53 -27.18
C LYS A 449 -27.37 -14.03 -27.91
N LYS A 450 -27.92 -15.17 -27.48
CA LYS A 450 -29.16 -15.75 -28.03
C LYS A 450 -30.31 -14.73 -27.94
N PRO A 451 -31.05 -14.45 -29.03
CA PRO A 451 -32.15 -13.50 -28.99
C PRO A 451 -33.29 -14.00 -28.10
N ARG A 452 -33.63 -13.18 -27.10
CA ARG A 452 -34.77 -13.40 -26.19
C ARG A 452 -36.08 -13.20 -26.96
N ALA A 453 -37.10 -14.01 -26.68
CA ALA A 453 -38.37 -13.89 -27.37
C ALA A 453 -39.06 -12.55 -27.04
N LYS A 454 -39.84 -12.03 -27.99
CA LYS A 454 -40.53 -10.73 -27.85
C LYS A 454 -41.65 -10.72 -26.79
N HIS A 455 -42.10 -11.90 -26.36
CA HIS A 455 -43.13 -12.07 -25.33
C HIS A 455 -42.65 -13.09 -24.28
N ALA A 456 -43.13 -12.93 -23.04
CA ALA A 456 -42.95 -13.93 -22.01
C ALA A 456 -43.66 -15.24 -22.37
N CYS A 457 -43.21 -16.35 -21.77
CA CYS A 457 -43.95 -17.59 -21.82
C CYS A 457 -45.27 -17.48 -21.03
N ARG A 458 -46.24 -18.31 -21.40
CA ARG A 458 -47.60 -18.36 -20.84
C ARG A 458 -47.61 -18.46 -19.32
N GLU A 459 -46.73 -19.29 -18.77
CA GLU A 459 -46.60 -19.62 -17.35
C GLU A 459 -45.86 -18.54 -16.52
N CYS A 460 -44.83 -17.89 -17.08
CA CYS A 460 -44.26 -16.71 -16.41
C CYS A 460 -45.21 -15.52 -16.47
N ASN A 461 -46.00 -15.39 -17.54
CA ASN A 461 -46.94 -14.31 -17.73
C ASN A 461 -48.18 -14.43 -16.83
N SER A 462 -48.73 -15.64 -16.65
CA SER A 462 -49.80 -15.92 -15.67
C SER A 462 -49.34 -15.56 -14.25
N ARG A 463 -48.12 -15.96 -13.88
CA ARG A 463 -47.48 -15.67 -12.59
C ARG A 463 -46.89 -14.25 -12.47
N ARG A 464 -46.98 -13.43 -13.52
CA ARG A 464 -46.43 -12.06 -13.61
C ARG A 464 -44.93 -11.91 -13.27
N ILE A 465 -44.14 -12.96 -13.48
CA ILE A 465 -42.68 -12.99 -13.22
C ILE A 465 -41.85 -12.74 -14.49
N ARG A 466 -40.62 -12.24 -14.33
CA ARG A 466 -39.71 -11.97 -15.45
C ARG A 466 -39.31 -13.26 -16.16
N CYS A 467 -39.68 -13.37 -17.43
CA CYS A 467 -39.40 -14.53 -18.28
C CYS A 467 -38.14 -14.34 -19.14
N ASN A 468 -37.23 -15.31 -19.19
CA ASN A 468 -36.05 -15.34 -20.07
C ASN A 468 -36.20 -16.28 -21.29
N VAL A 469 -37.43 -16.66 -21.67
CA VAL A 469 -37.70 -17.56 -22.82
C VAL A 469 -37.07 -17.03 -24.12
N THR A 470 -36.60 -17.94 -24.97
CA THR A 470 -36.11 -17.63 -26.32
C THR A 470 -37.04 -18.27 -27.36
N GLU A 471 -36.89 -17.91 -28.63
CA GLU A 471 -37.76 -18.46 -29.70
C GLU A 471 -37.52 -19.97 -29.97
N ARG A 472 -36.53 -20.60 -29.32
CA ARG A 472 -36.19 -22.04 -29.50
C ARG A 472 -35.93 -22.82 -28.21
N HIS A 473 -35.88 -22.17 -27.04
CA HIS A 473 -35.62 -22.81 -25.75
C HIS A 473 -36.56 -22.27 -24.67
N PRO A 474 -37.01 -23.14 -23.73
CA PRO A 474 -37.81 -22.75 -22.58
C PRO A 474 -37.09 -21.71 -21.70
N CYS A 475 -37.83 -21.15 -20.73
CA CYS A 475 -37.27 -20.24 -19.73
C CYS A 475 -36.92 -21.01 -18.46
N SER A 476 -35.85 -20.59 -17.77
CA SER A 476 -35.34 -21.28 -16.59
C SER A 476 -36.37 -21.41 -15.47
N ASN A 477 -37.25 -20.41 -15.30
CA ASN A 477 -38.35 -20.49 -14.32
C ASN A 477 -39.33 -21.65 -14.58
N CYS A 478 -39.49 -22.06 -15.84
CA CYS A 478 -40.34 -23.18 -16.23
C CYS A 478 -39.57 -24.50 -16.19
N GLU A 479 -38.28 -24.50 -16.55
CA GLU A 479 -37.40 -25.68 -16.40
C GLU A 479 -37.29 -26.09 -14.92
N THR A 480 -36.98 -25.14 -14.02
CA THR A 480 -36.94 -25.37 -12.57
C THR A 480 -38.30 -25.76 -11.98
N ALA A 481 -39.41 -25.33 -12.58
CA ALA A 481 -40.77 -25.72 -12.18
C ALA A 481 -41.30 -26.97 -12.91
N GLN A 482 -40.50 -27.60 -13.77
CA GLN A 482 -40.88 -28.72 -14.65
C GLN A 482 -42.19 -28.48 -15.44
N ALA A 483 -42.45 -27.23 -15.83
CA ALA A 483 -43.69 -26.77 -16.44
C ALA A 483 -43.55 -26.45 -17.94
N THR A 484 -44.58 -26.74 -18.74
CA THR A 484 -44.57 -26.55 -20.20
C THR A 484 -44.41 -25.07 -20.59
N CYS A 485 -43.32 -24.74 -21.28
CA CYS A 485 -42.91 -23.35 -21.53
C CYS A 485 -43.32 -22.83 -22.92
N GLU A 486 -44.60 -22.55 -23.12
CA GLU A 486 -45.10 -22.00 -24.39
C GLU A 486 -44.89 -20.47 -24.48
N VAL A 487 -44.33 -19.96 -25.59
CA VAL A 487 -44.24 -18.51 -25.86
C VAL A 487 -45.62 -17.98 -26.31
N ILE A 488 -46.06 -16.84 -25.77
CA ILE A 488 -47.34 -16.22 -26.18
C ILE A 488 -47.21 -15.66 -27.62
N PRO A 489 -48.06 -16.10 -28.58
CA PRO A 489 -48.02 -15.59 -29.94
C PRO A 489 -48.56 -14.16 -30.05
N SER A 490 -47.87 -13.31 -30.81
CA SER A 490 -48.29 -11.92 -31.05
C SER A 490 -49.60 -11.84 -31.81
N ARG A 491 -50.55 -11.01 -31.34
CA ARG A 491 -51.84 -10.73 -32.01
C ARG A 491 -51.89 -9.39 -32.76
N ARG A 492 -50.75 -8.81 -33.15
CA ARG A 492 -50.69 -7.61 -34.03
C ARG A 492 -49.61 -7.69 -35.10
N GLY A 493 -50.03 -7.61 -36.36
CA GLY A 493 -49.23 -7.05 -37.47
C GLY A 493 -48.68 -8.04 -38.52
N ARG A 494 -49.33 -8.07 -39.70
CA ARG A 494 -48.86 -8.62 -40.98
C ARG A 494 -48.44 -10.10 -41.02
N GLN A 495 -49.37 -10.95 -41.41
CA GLN A 495 -49.05 -12.03 -42.35
C GLN A 495 -48.55 -11.41 -43.67
N LYS A 496 -47.58 -12.06 -44.33
CA LYS A 496 -47.43 -12.04 -45.78
C LYS A 496 -47.94 -13.41 -46.27
N GLN A 497 -48.68 -13.45 -47.37
CA GLN A 497 -49.36 -14.68 -47.79
C GLN A 497 -48.39 -15.80 -48.17
N THR A 498 -48.76 -17.02 -47.79
CA THR A 498 -48.37 -18.25 -48.49
C THR A 498 -49.66 -18.89 -49.00
N GLU A 499 -49.79 -18.97 -50.32
CA GLU A 499 -50.67 -19.94 -51.00
C GLU A 499 -49.83 -21.23 -51.13
N GLU A 500 -50.31 -22.46 -50.94
CA GLU A 500 -51.62 -23.06 -50.56
C GLU A 500 -51.32 -24.12 -49.46
N ALA A 501 -52.22 -24.90 -48.82
CA ALA A 501 -53.64 -25.25 -48.94
C ALA A 501 -54.11 -25.85 -47.59
N ALA A 502 -55.37 -26.19 -47.29
CA ALA A 502 -56.71 -25.81 -47.76
C ALA A 502 -57.76 -26.48 -46.83
N SER A 503 -59.06 -26.20 -47.00
CA SER A 503 -60.23 -26.88 -46.39
C SER A 503 -60.46 -26.74 -44.86
N ALA A 504 -61.67 -26.53 -44.31
CA ALA A 504 -62.92 -25.92 -44.82
C ALA A 504 -63.93 -25.62 -43.66
N THR A 505 -64.51 -24.40 -43.62
CA THR A 505 -65.89 -24.05 -43.15
C THR A 505 -66.39 -24.37 -41.69
N PRO A 506 -67.49 -23.77 -41.17
CA PRO A 506 -67.93 -22.36 -41.21
C PRO A 506 -68.43 -21.76 -39.84
N LYS A 507 -68.91 -20.50 -39.89
CA LYS A 507 -69.51 -19.57 -38.88
C LYS A 507 -70.72 -20.09 -38.06
N PRO A 508 -71.22 -19.44 -36.95
CA PRO A 508 -71.30 -17.98 -36.61
C PRO A 508 -70.71 -17.61 -35.19
N ALA A 509 -71.07 -16.59 -34.36
CA ALA A 509 -72.16 -15.58 -34.26
C ALA A 509 -71.77 -14.26 -33.49
N ALA A 510 -72.74 -13.56 -32.85
CA ALA A 510 -72.67 -12.29 -32.07
C ALA A 510 -73.81 -12.27 -30.97
N PRO A 511 -74.19 -11.20 -30.18
CA PRO A 511 -73.78 -9.77 -30.14
C PRO A 511 -73.69 -9.05 -28.73
N ALA A 512 -73.46 -7.71 -28.73
CA ALA A 512 -73.81 -6.67 -27.70
C ALA A 512 -73.19 -6.72 -26.27
N ALA A 513 -72.97 -5.65 -25.47
CA ALA A 513 -72.81 -4.16 -25.59
C ALA A 513 -72.14 -3.64 -24.25
N SER A 514 -72.15 -2.41 -23.69
CA SER A 514 -72.67 -1.03 -23.96
C SER A 514 -72.02 0.03 -23.00
N SER A 515 -72.05 1.34 -23.38
CA SER A 515 -72.03 2.60 -22.54
C SER A 515 -70.87 2.97 -21.57
N ALA A 516 -70.54 4.25 -21.27
CA ALA A 516 -70.67 5.56 -21.96
C ALA A 516 -69.97 6.74 -21.18
N LEU A 517 -69.70 7.88 -21.85
CA LEU A 517 -69.36 9.25 -21.34
C LEU A 517 -67.98 9.43 -20.62
N THR A 518 -67.22 10.55 -20.69
CA THR A 518 -67.16 11.79 -21.51
C THR A 518 -65.72 12.37 -21.41
N ALA A 519 -65.01 12.71 -22.50
CA ALA A 519 -64.92 14.04 -23.17
C ALA A 519 -64.14 15.13 -22.38
N ASP A 520 -63.28 16.02 -22.92
CA ASP A 520 -62.65 16.29 -24.25
C ASP A 520 -61.58 17.44 -24.02
N VAL A 521 -60.65 17.96 -24.85
CA VAL A 521 -59.94 17.68 -26.12
C VAL A 521 -58.83 18.76 -26.33
N ALA A 522 -57.57 18.34 -26.53
CA ALA A 522 -56.49 18.85 -27.43
C ALA A 522 -55.89 20.31 -27.45
N ALA A 523 -54.62 20.36 -27.93
CA ALA A 523 -54.08 21.24 -29.02
C ALA A 523 -53.10 22.43 -28.76
N THR A 524 -51.79 22.18 -29.00
CA THR A 524 -50.99 22.73 -30.16
C THR A 524 -50.26 24.11 -30.13
N LEU A 525 -48.90 24.04 -30.17
CA LEU A 525 -47.86 24.88 -30.84
C LEU A 525 -47.47 26.35 -30.46
N ALA A 526 -46.14 26.54 -30.39
CA ALA A 526 -45.27 27.61 -30.97
C ALA A 526 -45.09 29.03 -30.36
N SER A 527 -43.87 29.25 -29.84
CA SER A 527 -42.88 30.30 -30.20
C SER A 527 -43.05 31.83 -29.95
N MET A 528 -41.91 32.42 -29.50
CA MET A 528 -41.43 33.82 -29.62
C MET A 528 -41.89 34.93 -28.64
N SER A 529 -41.02 35.20 -27.65
CA SER A 529 -40.34 36.49 -27.36
C SER A 529 -41.07 37.79 -26.92
N THR A 530 -40.40 38.47 -25.97
CA THR A 530 -40.32 39.94 -25.67
C THR A 530 -41.22 40.60 -24.59
N VAL A 531 -40.65 41.69 -24.06
CA VAL A 531 -41.20 42.81 -23.27
C VAL A 531 -41.15 42.71 -21.73
N SER A 532 -40.65 43.79 -21.11
CA SER A 532 -40.48 44.02 -19.66
C SER A 532 -41.70 44.75 -19.05
N PRO A 533 -41.64 45.14 -17.76
CA PRO A 533 -41.56 46.58 -17.51
C PRO A 533 -40.49 46.98 -16.46
N SER A 534 -40.32 48.28 -16.24
CA SER A 534 -39.22 48.87 -15.46
C SER A 534 -39.65 50.05 -14.59
N HIS A 535 -39.01 50.19 -13.42
CA HIS A 535 -38.83 51.39 -12.57
C HIS A 535 -37.67 51.03 -11.59
N GLY A 536 -36.68 51.86 -11.21
CA GLY A 536 -36.49 53.32 -11.30
C GLY A 536 -36.87 53.98 -9.97
N LEU A 537 -36.01 54.66 -9.18
CA LEU A 537 -34.70 55.33 -9.36
C LEU A 537 -33.89 55.25 -8.02
N GLY A 538 -32.62 55.67 -7.85
CA GLY A 538 -31.56 56.13 -8.75
C GLY A 538 -30.42 56.91 -8.02
N GLY A 539 -29.21 56.96 -8.62
CA GLY A 539 -28.11 57.93 -8.31
C GLY A 539 -27.16 57.60 -7.13
N SER A 540 -25.86 57.99 -7.15
CA SER A 540 -25.01 58.53 -8.24
C SER A 540 -23.51 58.55 -7.85
N SER A 541 -22.60 58.25 -8.82
CA SER A 541 -21.20 58.72 -9.00
C SER A 541 -20.20 58.84 -7.81
N GLY A 542 -18.92 58.47 -7.93
CA GLY A 542 -18.17 57.84 -9.04
C GLY A 542 -16.65 58.16 -9.04
N VAL A 543 -15.94 57.59 -10.03
CA VAL A 543 -14.65 58.04 -10.63
C VAL A 543 -13.37 58.10 -9.76
N SER A 544 -12.48 57.11 -10.00
CA SER A 544 -11.01 57.20 -10.26
C SER A 544 -10.09 58.16 -9.47
N GLN A 545 -8.98 57.63 -8.89
CA GLN A 545 -7.59 57.87 -9.36
C GLN A 545 -6.54 57.23 -8.42
N THR A 546 -5.41 56.80 -8.99
CA THR A 546 -4.12 56.61 -8.29
C THR A 546 -3.22 57.82 -8.58
N PRO A 547 -2.24 58.17 -7.71
CA PRO A 547 -0.90 57.58 -7.85
C PRO A 547 -0.10 57.42 -6.52
N PHE A 548 1.15 56.97 -6.67
CA PHE A 548 2.21 56.97 -5.65
C PHE A 548 2.50 58.38 -5.10
N HIS A 549 2.89 58.49 -3.82
CA HIS A 549 4.32 58.62 -3.44
C HIS A 549 4.52 58.47 -1.92
N ALA A 550 5.76 58.21 -1.51
CA ALA A 550 6.19 58.20 -0.11
C ALA A 550 6.90 59.51 0.24
N GLU A 551 6.86 59.92 1.51
CA GLU A 551 8.08 60.19 2.31
C GLU A 551 7.77 60.45 3.80
N THR A 552 8.83 60.45 4.61
CA THR A 552 8.80 60.47 6.09
C THR A 552 9.15 61.86 6.64
N PRO A 553 8.58 62.27 7.78
CA PRO A 553 9.26 63.16 8.73
C PRO A 553 9.50 62.47 10.09
N ALA A 554 10.54 62.89 10.81
CA ALA A 554 11.14 62.10 11.88
C ALA A 554 11.05 62.71 13.30
N SER A 555 11.27 61.83 14.28
CA SER A 555 11.87 62.08 15.60
C SER A 555 11.26 63.12 16.57
N CYS A 556 10.82 62.60 17.72
CA CYS A 556 11.03 63.22 19.04
C CYS A 556 11.38 62.10 20.04
N HIS A 557 12.30 62.34 20.97
CA HIS A 557 12.82 61.30 21.88
C HIS A 557 12.19 61.35 23.29
N SER A 558 11.93 60.16 23.85
CA SER A 558 11.97 59.90 25.30
C SER A 558 12.49 58.47 25.54
N SER A 559 13.13 58.22 26.69
CA SER A 559 14.11 57.12 26.82
C SER A 559 13.64 55.87 27.55
N SER A 560 14.28 54.75 27.18
CA SER A 560 14.56 53.57 28.03
C SER A 560 13.37 52.84 28.69
N GLY A 561 12.76 51.92 27.92
CA GLY A 561 12.10 50.72 28.44
C GLY A 561 12.45 49.52 27.56
N THR A 562 13.18 48.53 28.08
CA THR A 562 13.70 47.40 27.27
C THR A 562 12.64 46.31 27.07
N THR A 563 11.94 46.36 25.94
CA THR A 563 11.11 45.25 25.44
C THR A 563 11.93 44.35 24.52
N GLY A 564 12.21 43.12 24.96
CA GLY A 564 12.87 42.11 24.12
C GLY A 564 11.94 41.63 23.01
N GLY A 565 12.30 41.89 21.75
CA GLY A 565 11.42 41.63 20.60
C GLY A 565 11.31 40.15 20.21
N SER A 566 10.07 39.67 20.08
CA SER A 566 9.76 38.39 19.42
C SER A 566 10.10 38.47 17.92
N ARG A 567 10.95 37.55 17.44
CA ARG A 567 11.18 37.36 16.00
C ARG A 567 10.22 36.31 15.45
N PHE A 568 9.47 36.67 14.42
CA PHE A 568 8.61 35.75 13.67
C PHE A 568 9.47 34.88 12.74
N PHE A 569 9.18 33.58 12.69
CA PHE A 569 9.70 32.65 11.69
C PHE A 569 8.54 31.84 11.12
N GLY A 570 8.61 31.52 9.83
CA GLY A 570 7.49 31.02 9.04
C GLY A 570 7.02 29.60 9.39
N GLU A 571 5.88 29.24 8.83
CA GLU A 571 5.15 28.02 9.16
C GLU A 571 5.89 26.75 8.73
N SER A 572 6.12 25.86 9.70
CA SER A 572 6.49 24.47 9.50
C SER A 572 6.06 23.71 10.75
N ASN A 573 5.38 22.59 10.58
CA ASN A 573 4.85 21.83 11.72
C ASN A 573 5.98 21.35 12.65
N PHE A 574 5.76 21.50 13.95
CA PHE A 574 6.68 21.22 15.07
C PHE A 574 7.87 22.20 15.24
N ILE A 575 7.68 23.23 16.08
CA ILE A 575 8.78 23.87 16.81
C ILE A 575 8.45 23.96 18.31
N THR A 576 9.40 23.49 19.14
CA THR A 576 9.39 23.65 20.60
C THR A 576 9.84 25.06 20.98
N LEU A 577 9.02 25.80 21.74
CA LEU A 577 9.43 27.07 22.34
C LEU A 577 10.33 26.83 23.57
N VAL A 578 11.42 27.60 23.68
CA VAL A 578 12.32 27.61 24.84
C VAL A 578 12.11 28.93 25.61
N PRO A 579 11.64 28.90 26.87
CA PRO A 579 11.50 30.10 27.68
C PRO A 579 12.86 30.75 28.01
N GLY A 580 12.89 32.09 28.04
CA GLY A 580 14.02 32.85 28.58
C GLY A 580 14.13 32.75 30.11
N ALA A 581 15.30 33.07 30.65
CA ALA A 581 15.56 33.00 32.09
C ALA A 581 14.75 34.05 32.89
N PRO A 582 14.28 33.73 34.10
CA PRO A 582 13.54 34.65 34.96
C PRO A 582 14.45 35.73 35.57
N GLY A 583 13.90 36.94 35.76
CA GLY A 583 14.52 38.00 36.55
C GLY A 583 14.38 37.78 38.07
N PRO A 584 15.16 38.50 38.90
CA PRO A 584 15.18 38.31 40.35
C PRO A 584 13.94 38.89 41.02
N GLY A 585 13.25 38.12 41.88
CA GLY A 585 12.04 38.63 42.53
C GLY A 585 11.20 37.67 43.38
N ASN A 586 11.80 36.73 44.13
CA ASN A 586 11.26 36.23 45.42
C ASN A 586 12.18 35.16 46.04
N GLU A 587 12.64 35.41 47.27
CA GLU A 587 13.36 34.42 48.10
C GLU A 587 12.46 33.97 49.26
N ALA A 588 12.21 32.66 49.41
CA ALA A 588 11.73 32.06 50.66
C ALA A 588 11.93 30.53 50.70
N ALA A 589 12.39 30.03 51.85
CA ALA A 589 12.26 28.66 52.36
C ALA A 589 12.68 27.47 51.45
N THR A 590 13.95 27.07 51.54
CA THR A 590 14.48 25.78 51.05
C THR A 590 14.30 24.64 52.07
N ARG A 591 13.97 23.42 51.61
CA ARG A 591 14.60 22.17 52.10
C ARG A 591 14.33 20.93 51.22
N ASP A 592 15.43 20.30 50.82
CA ASP A 592 15.68 18.90 50.44
C ASP A 592 14.64 18.06 49.66
N GLY A 593 15.01 17.62 48.46
CA GLY A 593 14.31 16.59 47.67
C GLY A 593 14.27 16.92 46.17
N VAL A 594 14.99 16.16 45.33
CA VAL A 594 15.16 16.49 43.89
C VAL A 594 13.88 16.18 43.10
N LEU A 595 13.02 17.19 42.96
CA LEU A 595 11.87 17.21 42.07
C LEU A 595 12.16 18.09 40.84
N LYS A 596 12.22 17.49 39.64
CA LYS A 596 12.20 18.27 38.39
C LYS A 596 10.79 18.78 38.14
N GLY A 597 10.61 20.10 38.11
CA GLY A 597 9.30 20.74 37.96
C GLY A 597 8.60 20.37 36.65
N ARG A 598 7.35 19.91 36.75
CA ARG A 598 6.42 19.84 35.61
C ARG A 598 5.88 21.24 35.32
N LEU A 599 6.03 21.71 34.09
CA LEU A 599 5.33 22.91 33.61
C LEU A 599 3.86 22.54 33.32
N THR A 600 2.93 23.17 34.04
CA THR A 600 1.49 23.13 33.72
C THR A 600 1.10 24.38 32.94
N PHE A 601 0.47 24.19 31.78
CA PHE A 601 -0.08 25.28 30.97
C PHE A 601 -1.59 25.43 31.24
N PRO A 602 -2.11 26.66 31.41
CA PRO A 602 -3.55 26.89 31.38
C PRO A 602 -4.06 26.73 29.95
N VAL A 603 -5.04 25.85 29.75
CA VAL A 603 -5.77 25.75 28.48
C VAL A 603 -6.59 27.04 28.31
N PRO A 604 -6.61 27.68 27.12
CA PRO A 604 -7.53 28.78 26.86
C PRO A 604 -8.98 28.35 27.12
N GLN A 605 -9.79 29.23 27.72
CA GLN A 605 -11.21 28.92 27.86
C GLN A 605 -11.81 28.72 26.46
N THR A 606 -12.54 27.63 26.27
CA THR A 606 -13.35 27.42 25.08
C THR A 606 -14.29 28.62 24.88
N PRO A 607 -14.51 29.08 23.63
CA PRO A 607 -15.58 30.02 23.34
C PRO A 607 -16.88 29.51 23.97
N GLN A 608 -17.55 30.37 24.73
CA GLN A 608 -18.65 29.95 25.59
C GLN A 608 -19.78 29.34 24.76
N SER A 609 -20.39 28.29 25.29
CA SER A 609 -21.59 27.67 24.75
C SER A 609 -22.72 28.70 24.70
N HIS A 610 -23.00 29.22 23.50
CA HIS A 610 -24.22 29.99 23.27
C HIS A 610 -25.41 29.04 23.24
N ASP A 611 -26.29 29.14 24.24
CA ASP A 611 -27.60 28.50 24.22
C ASP A 611 -28.42 29.02 23.03
N LEU A 612 -28.59 28.18 22.01
CA LEU A 612 -29.48 28.43 20.88
C LEU A 612 -30.41 27.24 20.65
N ALA A 613 -31.47 27.20 21.46
CA ALA A 613 -32.69 26.47 21.14
C ALA A 613 -33.43 27.15 19.97
N THR A 614 -32.84 27.12 18.77
CA THR A 614 -33.50 27.51 17.50
C THR A 614 -32.69 26.99 16.32
N SER A 615 -33.33 26.24 15.42
CA SER A 615 -32.69 25.75 14.19
C SER A 615 -32.49 26.88 13.19
N PRO A 616 -31.30 26.98 12.57
CA PRO A 616 -31.27 26.95 11.11
C PRO A 616 -30.20 26.00 10.55
N ALA A 617 -30.63 25.13 9.63
CA ALA A 617 -29.87 24.32 8.66
C ALA A 617 -28.34 24.29 8.80
N SER A 618 -27.81 23.20 9.35
CA SER A 618 -26.39 22.87 9.25
C SER A 618 -25.97 22.66 7.79
N VAL A 619 -24.82 23.20 7.40
CA VAL A 619 -24.17 22.89 6.11
C VAL A 619 -23.50 21.52 6.22
N SER A 620 -24.33 20.47 6.19
CA SER A 620 -23.88 19.09 6.06
C SER A 620 -23.12 18.94 4.75
N ILE A 621 -21.87 18.48 4.82
CA ILE A 621 -21.19 17.87 3.66
C ILE A 621 -21.80 16.48 3.47
N THR A 622 -23.03 16.46 2.97
CA THR A 622 -23.81 15.25 2.74
C THR A 622 -23.04 14.34 1.79
N MET A 623 -22.83 13.09 2.20
CA MET A 623 -22.14 12.10 1.36
C MET A 623 -22.78 12.02 -0.02
N SER A 624 -21.97 11.89 -1.07
CA SER A 624 -22.52 11.85 -2.42
C SER A 624 -23.45 10.64 -2.57
N SER A 625 -24.60 10.85 -3.23
CA SER A 625 -25.58 9.78 -3.45
C SER A 625 -25.02 8.61 -4.27
N ALA A 626 -23.96 8.86 -5.06
CA ALA A 626 -23.18 7.81 -5.72
C ALA A 626 -22.36 6.98 -4.72
N THR A 627 -21.76 7.61 -3.69
CA THR A 627 -21.03 6.92 -2.62
C THR A 627 -21.97 6.13 -1.71
N GLU A 628 -23.11 6.69 -1.32
CA GLU A 628 -24.11 5.97 -0.53
C GLU A 628 -24.66 4.75 -1.30
N ARG A 629 -24.93 4.93 -2.60
CA ARG A 629 -25.33 3.81 -3.46
C ARG A 629 -24.24 2.74 -3.56
N TYR A 630 -22.98 3.13 -3.77
CA TYR A 630 -21.85 2.19 -3.78
C TYR A 630 -21.77 1.39 -2.47
N LEU A 631 -21.95 2.03 -1.32
CA LEU A 631 -21.98 1.36 -0.01
C LEU A 631 -23.18 0.41 0.18
N ARG A 632 -24.29 0.63 -0.52
CA ARG A 632 -25.43 -0.30 -0.56
C ARG A 632 -25.19 -1.45 -1.54
N ASP A 633 -24.62 -1.18 -2.70
CA ASP A 633 -24.33 -2.18 -3.75
C ASP A 633 -23.19 -3.15 -3.31
N GLU A 634 -22.19 -2.69 -2.55
CA GLU A 634 -21.19 -3.52 -1.83
C GLU A 634 -21.76 -4.23 -0.58
N GLY A 635 -23.01 -3.93 -0.21
CA GLY A 635 -23.65 -4.45 1.00
C GLY A 635 -23.01 -3.98 2.31
N ALA A 636 -22.23 -2.90 2.30
CA ALA A 636 -21.57 -2.36 3.50
C ALA A 636 -22.56 -1.86 4.56
N LEU A 637 -23.72 -1.36 4.11
CA LEU A 637 -24.87 -1.01 4.96
C LEU A 637 -25.86 -2.18 5.16
N THR A 638 -25.48 -3.41 4.79
CA THR A 638 -26.30 -4.61 4.97
C THR A 638 -25.85 -5.38 6.21
N PHE A 639 -26.82 -5.69 7.06
CA PHE A 639 -26.67 -6.44 8.30
C PHE A 639 -27.64 -7.65 8.29
N PRO A 640 -27.33 -8.74 9.01
CA PRO A 640 -28.35 -9.71 9.40
C PRO A 640 -29.43 -9.02 10.26
N ASP A 641 -30.55 -9.70 10.51
CA ASP A 641 -31.54 -9.15 11.44
C ASP A 641 -30.96 -9.05 12.87
N MET A 642 -31.53 -8.14 13.68
CA MET A 642 -30.97 -7.84 15.00
C MET A 642 -31.05 -9.01 15.97
N GLN A 643 -32.04 -9.91 15.84
CA GLN A 643 -32.16 -11.08 16.72
C GLN A 643 -31.07 -12.12 16.39
N SER A 644 -30.80 -12.35 15.11
CA SER A 644 -29.68 -13.19 14.67
C SER A 644 -28.30 -12.59 14.99
N CYS A 645 -28.17 -11.25 14.97
CA CYS A 645 -26.94 -10.57 15.39
C CYS A 645 -26.68 -10.65 16.90
N LEU A 646 -27.74 -10.65 17.72
CA LEU A 646 -27.63 -10.43 19.16
C LEU A 646 -26.69 -11.44 19.88
N PRO A 647 -26.73 -12.76 19.61
CA PRO A 647 -25.80 -13.72 20.22
C PRO A 647 -24.32 -13.47 19.87
N ALA A 648 -24.01 -12.92 18.69
CA ALA A 648 -22.66 -12.52 18.33
C ALA A 648 -22.19 -11.29 19.14
N LEU A 649 -23.10 -10.36 19.43
CA LEU A 649 -22.84 -9.21 20.30
C LEU A 649 -22.70 -9.63 21.77
N HIS A 650 -23.49 -10.59 22.27
CA HIS A 650 -23.24 -11.24 23.57
C HIS A 650 -21.85 -11.90 23.60
N ALA A 651 -21.44 -12.62 22.54
CA ALA A 651 -20.12 -13.27 22.48
C ALA A 651 -18.97 -12.25 22.49
N TYR A 652 -19.13 -11.09 21.85
CA TYR A 652 -18.22 -9.94 21.97
C TYR A 652 -18.10 -9.48 23.43
N PHE A 653 -19.23 -9.22 24.11
CA PHE A 653 -19.24 -8.73 25.48
C PHE A 653 -18.82 -9.78 26.54
N ALA A 654 -18.92 -11.08 26.22
CA ALA A 654 -18.52 -12.17 27.10
C ALA A 654 -17.01 -12.48 27.02
N TRP A 655 -16.41 -12.47 25.82
CA TRP A 655 -15.07 -13.02 25.60
C TRP A 655 -14.02 -11.99 25.14
N PHE A 656 -14.42 -10.94 24.42
CA PHE A 656 -13.50 -9.91 23.93
C PHE A 656 -13.45 -8.69 24.85
N HIS A 657 -14.62 -8.15 25.20
CA HIS A 657 -14.74 -6.92 26.00
C HIS A 657 -14.01 -6.97 27.35
N PRO A 658 -14.00 -8.09 28.12
CA PRO A 658 -13.18 -8.19 29.34
C PRO A 658 -11.67 -8.06 29.11
N CYS A 659 -11.19 -8.35 27.90
CA CYS A 659 -9.78 -8.19 27.54
C CYS A 659 -9.46 -6.79 27.00
N PHE A 660 -10.42 -6.17 26.29
CA PHE A 660 -10.29 -4.85 25.67
C PHE A 660 -11.60 -4.05 25.85
N PRO A 661 -11.81 -3.41 27.02
CA PRO A 661 -13.10 -2.83 27.43
C PRO A 661 -13.40 -1.47 26.78
N ILE A 662 -13.21 -1.39 25.45
CA ILE A 662 -13.21 -0.15 24.65
C ILE A 662 -14.60 0.48 24.41
N LEU A 663 -15.68 -0.24 24.70
CA LEU A 663 -17.07 0.22 24.55
C LEU A 663 -17.78 0.27 25.91
N ASP A 664 -18.81 1.11 26.03
CA ASP A 664 -19.73 1.13 27.18
C ASP A 664 -20.86 0.10 26.98
N ARG A 665 -21.28 -0.60 28.05
CA ARG A 665 -22.31 -1.66 27.94
C ARG A 665 -23.71 -1.07 27.83
N THR A 666 -24.02 -0.05 28.63
CA THR A 666 -25.33 0.60 28.63
C THR A 666 -25.52 1.43 27.37
N ASP A 667 -24.49 2.16 26.94
CA ASP A 667 -24.55 2.98 25.74
C ASP A 667 -24.82 2.15 24.49
N ILE A 668 -24.10 1.03 24.32
CA ILE A 668 -24.31 0.13 23.18
C ILE A 668 -25.68 -0.55 23.26
N ALA A 669 -26.13 -0.98 24.45
CA ALA A 669 -27.49 -1.52 24.61
C ALA A 669 -28.55 -0.48 24.23
N ARG A 670 -28.40 0.78 24.66
CA ARG A 670 -29.30 1.89 24.35
C ARG A 670 -29.34 2.19 22.85
N ARG A 671 -28.17 2.35 22.21
CA ARG A 671 -28.04 2.60 20.76
C ARG A 671 -28.58 1.45 19.90
N LEU A 672 -28.45 0.20 20.34
CA LEU A 672 -29.04 -0.95 19.63
C LEU A 672 -30.57 -0.97 19.74
N VAL A 673 -31.15 -0.58 20.88
CA VAL A 673 -32.61 -0.45 21.03
C VAL A 673 -33.17 0.72 20.21
N THR A 674 -32.46 1.85 20.13
CA THR A 674 -32.87 3.02 19.32
C THR A 674 -32.50 2.91 17.84
N MET A 675 -31.76 1.87 17.43
CA MET A 675 -31.16 1.71 16.09
C MET A 675 -30.22 2.87 15.68
N ASP A 676 -29.62 3.54 16.66
CA ASP A 676 -28.69 4.67 16.51
C ASP A 676 -27.23 4.22 16.79
N ILE A 677 -26.86 3.06 16.25
CA ILE A 677 -25.48 2.56 16.29
C ILE A 677 -24.80 2.79 14.94
N SER A 678 -23.54 3.24 14.97
CA SER A 678 -22.74 3.43 13.76
C SER A 678 -22.65 2.14 12.94
N PRO A 679 -22.96 2.18 11.63
CA PRO A 679 -22.73 1.04 10.73
C PRO A 679 -21.28 0.57 10.73
N LEU A 680 -20.30 1.48 10.87
CA LEU A 680 -18.88 1.13 10.92
C LEU A 680 -18.57 0.33 12.19
N LEU A 681 -19.04 0.82 13.34
CA LEU A 681 -18.84 0.14 14.61
C LEU A 681 -19.57 -1.21 14.66
N LEU A 682 -20.80 -1.29 14.15
CA LEU A 682 -21.58 -2.53 14.17
C LEU A 682 -20.95 -3.61 13.28
N GLN A 683 -20.49 -3.28 12.07
CA GLN A 683 -19.74 -4.25 11.24
C GLN A 683 -18.45 -4.72 11.96
N ALA A 684 -17.72 -3.80 12.60
CA ALA A 684 -16.50 -4.11 13.33
C ALA A 684 -16.74 -4.93 14.62
N MET A 685 -17.85 -4.70 15.31
CA MET A 685 -18.31 -5.53 16.45
C MET A 685 -18.71 -6.93 16.00
N LEU A 686 -19.45 -7.06 14.88
CA LEU A 686 -19.85 -8.37 14.33
C LEU A 686 -18.65 -9.18 13.81
N PHE A 687 -17.62 -8.53 13.26
CA PHE A 687 -16.34 -9.16 12.91
C PHE A 687 -15.65 -9.81 14.13
N ILE A 688 -15.72 -9.17 15.30
CA ILE A 688 -15.17 -9.74 16.53
C ILE A 688 -16.13 -10.75 17.15
N GLY A 689 -17.44 -10.47 17.21
CA GLY A 689 -18.47 -11.38 17.73
C GLY A 689 -18.50 -12.73 17.02
N SER A 690 -18.39 -12.72 15.68
CA SER A 690 -18.24 -13.93 14.85
C SER A 690 -16.93 -14.70 15.08
N THR A 691 -15.96 -14.15 15.82
CA THR A 691 -14.81 -14.94 16.30
C THR A 691 -15.16 -15.86 17.47
N TYR A 692 -16.17 -15.50 18.28
CA TYR A 692 -16.43 -16.15 19.57
C TYR A 692 -17.81 -16.80 19.72
N CYS A 693 -18.81 -16.42 18.91
CA CYS A 693 -20.12 -17.08 18.91
C CYS A 693 -20.03 -18.54 18.44
N ASP A 694 -21.08 -19.33 18.60
CA ASP A 694 -21.13 -20.68 18.04
C ASP A 694 -21.47 -20.68 16.53
N GLU A 695 -21.32 -21.83 15.87
CA GLU A 695 -21.65 -21.96 14.43
C GLU A 695 -23.15 -21.83 14.17
N ALA A 696 -24.02 -22.11 15.15
CA ALA A 696 -25.46 -21.88 15.01
C ALA A 696 -25.79 -20.38 14.87
N THR A 697 -25.10 -19.52 15.63
CA THR A 697 -25.18 -18.05 15.44
C THR A 697 -24.65 -17.62 14.07
N ILE A 698 -23.54 -18.20 13.59
CA ILE A 698 -22.98 -17.90 12.26
C ILE A 698 -24.00 -18.20 11.14
N LEU A 699 -24.59 -19.39 11.18
CA LEU A 699 -25.61 -19.84 10.22
C LEU A 699 -26.90 -19.01 10.35
N GLY A 700 -27.32 -18.67 11.58
CA GLY A 700 -28.47 -17.81 11.86
C GLY A 700 -28.32 -16.40 11.30
N MET A 701 -27.11 -15.82 11.36
CA MET A 701 -26.77 -14.56 10.69
C MET A 701 -26.71 -14.65 9.16
N GLY A 702 -26.95 -15.83 8.57
CA GLY A 702 -27.01 -16.03 7.12
C GLY A 702 -25.65 -16.22 6.43
N PHE A 703 -24.58 -16.50 7.19
CA PHE A 703 -23.27 -16.85 6.63
C PHE A 703 -23.12 -18.37 6.51
N LYS A 704 -22.40 -18.83 5.48
CA LYS A 704 -22.06 -20.25 5.27
C LYS A 704 -21.16 -20.80 6.37
N ASP A 705 -20.14 -20.04 6.75
CA ASP A 705 -19.14 -20.43 7.73
C ASP A 705 -18.53 -19.22 8.44
N ARG A 706 -17.88 -19.46 9.59
CA ARG A 706 -17.22 -18.44 10.42
C ARG A 706 -16.19 -17.62 9.64
N SER A 707 -15.58 -18.23 8.64
CA SER A 707 -14.51 -17.63 7.85
C SER A 707 -15.11 -16.60 6.88
N GLU A 708 -16.22 -16.91 6.21
CA GLU A 708 -17.01 -15.97 5.41
C GLU A 708 -17.55 -14.83 6.28
N ALA A 709 -18.17 -15.15 7.43
CA ALA A 709 -18.72 -14.16 8.36
C ALA A 709 -17.67 -13.09 8.73
N LYS A 710 -16.46 -13.53 9.07
CA LYS A 710 -15.33 -12.65 9.41
C LYS A 710 -14.78 -11.88 8.21
N ILE A 711 -14.66 -12.49 7.03
CA ILE A 711 -14.22 -11.79 5.80
C ILE A 711 -15.20 -10.65 5.48
N LEU A 712 -16.51 -10.95 5.49
CA LEU A 712 -17.51 -10.05 4.96
C LEU A 712 -17.78 -8.87 5.90
N THR A 713 -17.92 -9.13 7.21
CA THR A 713 -18.07 -8.06 8.22
C THR A 713 -16.85 -7.14 8.28
N TYR A 714 -15.62 -7.67 8.29
CA TYR A 714 -14.40 -6.85 8.18
C TYR A 714 -14.35 -6.06 6.87
N SER A 715 -14.66 -6.68 5.73
CA SER A 715 -14.61 -6.01 4.44
C SER A 715 -15.62 -4.85 4.36
N ARG A 716 -16.83 -5.05 4.89
CA ARG A 716 -17.87 -4.01 4.99
C ARG A 716 -17.42 -2.85 5.89
N ALA A 717 -16.86 -3.14 7.07
CA ALA A 717 -16.26 -2.12 7.94
C ALA A 717 -15.13 -1.35 7.23
N ARG A 718 -14.23 -2.05 6.55
CA ARG A 718 -13.11 -1.46 5.79
C ARG A 718 -13.59 -0.52 4.68
N VAL A 719 -14.68 -0.86 3.97
CA VAL A 719 -15.23 0.00 2.91
C VAL A 719 -15.95 1.23 3.52
N LEU A 720 -16.67 1.09 4.63
CA LEU A 720 -17.24 2.23 5.38
C LEU A 720 -16.16 3.21 5.86
N PHE A 721 -15.01 2.69 6.33
CA PHE A 721 -13.85 3.50 6.67
C PHE A 721 -13.27 4.24 5.44
N HIS A 722 -13.01 3.54 4.33
CA HIS A 722 -12.47 4.17 3.10
C HIS A 722 -13.43 5.20 2.49
N ALA A 723 -14.74 5.04 2.68
CA ALA A 723 -15.74 6.03 2.28
C ALA A 723 -15.81 7.24 3.23
N ASN A 724 -15.06 7.25 4.34
CA ASN A 724 -15.16 8.25 5.42
C ASN A 724 -16.62 8.37 5.91
N TRP A 725 -17.26 7.24 6.25
CA TRP A 725 -18.64 7.21 6.73
C TRP A 725 -18.77 7.81 8.13
N GLU A 726 -17.94 7.33 9.07
CA GLU A 726 -17.97 7.77 10.46
C GLU A 726 -17.50 9.23 10.62
N LYS A 727 -18.13 9.95 11.56
CA LYS A 727 -17.85 11.34 11.91
C LYS A 727 -17.52 11.54 13.38
N ASP A 728 -17.99 10.66 14.27
CA ASP A 728 -17.51 10.66 15.65
C ASP A 728 -16.12 10.04 15.71
N GLU A 729 -15.12 10.88 15.98
CA GLU A 729 -13.71 10.53 16.06
C GLU A 729 -13.45 9.43 17.10
N PHE A 730 -14.28 9.36 18.15
CA PHE A 730 -14.14 8.35 19.20
C PHE A 730 -14.67 6.98 18.76
N THR A 731 -15.88 6.93 18.16
CA THR A 731 -16.44 5.74 17.50
C THR A 731 -15.55 5.24 16.36
N LEU A 732 -14.90 6.15 15.63
CA LEU A 732 -13.89 5.80 14.62
C LEU A 732 -12.68 5.11 15.24
N ILE A 733 -12.09 5.67 16.31
CA ILE A 733 -10.97 5.04 17.04
C ILE A 733 -11.36 3.65 17.56
N GLN A 734 -12.55 3.52 18.18
CA GLN A 734 -13.09 2.25 18.66
C GLN A 734 -13.22 1.23 17.52
N SER A 735 -13.79 1.63 16.39
CA SER A 735 -13.99 0.76 15.22
C SER A 735 -12.65 0.29 14.61
N LEU A 736 -11.69 1.20 14.45
CA LEU A 736 -10.36 0.88 13.91
C LEU A 736 -9.55 0.00 14.87
N PHE A 737 -9.73 0.15 16.18
CA PHE A 737 -9.17 -0.77 17.16
C PHE A 737 -9.69 -2.21 16.94
N LEU A 738 -10.99 -2.40 16.69
CA LEU A 738 -11.54 -3.71 16.36
C LEU A 738 -11.02 -4.24 15.01
N CYS A 739 -10.92 -3.40 13.98
CA CYS A 739 -10.28 -3.78 12.70
C CYS A 739 -8.82 -4.25 12.87
N SER A 740 -8.10 -3.80 13.91
CA SER A 740 -6.73 -4.23 14.20
C SER A 740 -6.56 -5.72 14.57
N PHE A 741 -7.66 -6.47 14.68
CA PHE A 741 -7.65 -7.92 14.87
C PHE A 741 -7.75 -8.71 13.55
N TRP A 742 -7.84 -8.02 12.41
CA TRP A 742 -7.71 -8.65 11.09
C TRP A 742 -6.29 -9.16 10.84
N ARG A 743 -6.19 -10.36 10.27
CA ARG A 743 -4.98 -10.89 9.62
C ARG A 743 -5.40 -11.42 8.25
N GLY A 744 -4.92 -10.77 7.19
CA GLY A 744 -5.08 -11.26 5.82
C GLY A 744 -3.97 -12.27 5.45
N GLY A 745 -3.97 -12.70 4.20
CA GLY A 745 -2.85 -13.47 3.65
C GLY A 745 -1.59 -12.61 3.41
N PRO A 746 -0.46 -13.20 2.99
CA PRO A 746 0.81 -12.49 2.79
C PRO A 746 0.75 -11.27 1.84
N THR A 747 -0.27 -11.18 0.99
CA THR A 747 -0.51 -10.09 0.03
C THR A 747 -1.41 -8.96 0.55
N ASP A 748 -2.06 -9.10 1.71
CA ASP A 748 -2.91 -8.04 2.29
C ASP A 748 -2.11 -7.11 3.19
N TRP A 749 -1.60 -6.03 2.60
CA TRP A 749 -0.86 -4.98 3.30
C TRP A 749 -1.68 -4.22 4.37
N ARG A 750 -3.01 -4.42 4.46
CA ARG A 750 -3.88 -3.85 5.51
C ARG A 750 -4.04 -4.82 6.67
N ASP A 751 -2.89 -5.18 7.24
CA ASP A 751 -2.73 -6.13 8.34
C ASP A 751 -2.93 -5.48 9.73
N VAL A 752 -2.63 -6.24 10.78
CA VAL A 752 -2.55 -5.76 12.18
C VAL A 752 -1.65 -4.52 12.30
N ARG A 753 -0.46 -4.52 11.67
CA ARG A 753 0.52 -3.42 11.75
C ARG A 753 0.03 -2.16 11.03
N TYR A 754 -0.75 -2.27 9.95
CA TYR A 754 -1.43 -1.14 9.31
C TYR A 754 -2.51 -0.53 10.23
N TRP A 755 -3.50 -1.33 10.65
CA TRP A 755 -4.64 -0.82 11.44
C TRP A 755 -4.21 -0.27 12.80
N LEU A 756 -3.22 -0.88 13.46
CA LEU A 756 -2.62 -0.30 14.67
C LEU A 756 -1.92 1.03 14.40
N GLY A 757 -1.34 1.23 13.22
CA GLY A 757 -0.79 2.53 12.82
C GLY A 757 -1.87 3.61 12.75
N ALA A 758 -2.98 3.30 12.06
CA ALA A 758 -4.09 4.23 11.90
C ALA A 758 -4.73 4.62 13.25
N VAL A 759 -5.08 3.64 14.09
CA VAL A 759 -5.73 3.91 15.38
C VAL A 759 -4.80 4.62 16.38
N LEU A 760 -3.50 4.34 16.35
CA LEU A 760 -2.51 5.09 17.16
C LEU A 760 -2.41 6.54 16.72
N THR A 761 -2.28 6.81 15.42
CA THR A 761 -2.15 8.19 14.91
C THR A 761 -3.36 9.03 15.32
N LEU A 762 -4.58 8.49 15.21
CA LEU A 762 -5.79 9.17 15.69
C LEU A 762 -5.78 9.30 17.22
N ALA A 763 -5.60 8.21 17.97
CA ALA A 763 -5.61 8.26 19.44
C ALA A 763 -4.54 9.23 20.01
N GLN A 764 -3.39 9.35 19.36
CA GLN A 764 -2.37 10.33 19.73
C GLN A 764 -2.78 11.77 19.36
N THR A 765 -3.34 11.98 18.16
CA THR A 765 -3.89 13.29 17.72
C THR A 765 -4.97 13.82 18.66
N HIS A 766 -5.94 12.98 19.05
CA HIS A 766 -7.00 13.36 20.00
C HIS A 766 -6.56 13.27 21.48
N GLY A 767 -5.25 13.11 21.74
CA GLY A 767 -4.66 13.21 23.07
C GLY A 767 -5.01 12.07 24.04
N LEU A 768 -5.43 10.90 23.58
CA LEU A 768 -5.80 9.76 24.45
C LEU A 768 -4.60 9.22 25.26
N HIS A 769 -3.37 9.53 24.85
CA HIS A 769 -2.13 9.21 25.57
C HIS A 769 -1.79 10.17 26.73
N ARG A 770 -2.61 11.22 26.94
CA ARG A 770 -2.35 12.29 27.91
C ARG A 770 -3.36 12.30 29.08
N SER A 771 -2.92 12.80 30.24
CA SER A 771 -3.72 12.89 31.47
C SER A 771 -5.07 13.57 31.26
N THR A 772 -6.14 12.91 31.69
CA THR A 772 -7.51 13.39 31.44
C THR A 772 -7.84 14.68 32.19
N ARG A 773 -7.11 14.96 33.29
CA ARG A 773 -7.26 16.12 34.19
C ARG A 773 -7.21 17.47 33.49
N PHE A 774 -6.51 17.54 32.36
CA PHE A 774 -6.29 18.78 31.59
C PHE A 774 -7.14 18.83 30.31
N ILE A 775 -7.96 17.81 30.03
CA ILE A 775 -8.62 17.60 28.74
C ILE A 775 -10.16 17.63 28.88
N THR A 776 -10.72 17.04 29.94
CA THR A 776 -12.17 17.05 30.17
C THR A 776 -12.50 17.15 31.66
N LYS A 777 -13.69 17.69 31.95
CA LYS A 777 -14.31 17.66 33.28
C LYS A 777 -15.39 16.58 33.42
N ASP A 778 -15.78 15.94 32.30
CA ASP A 778 -16.72 14.82 32.32
C ASP A 778 -16.03 13.54 32.81
N PRO A 779 -16.48 12.92 33.92
CA PRO A 779 -15.93 11.68 34.41
C PRO A 779 -16.19 10.49 33.48
N HIS A 780 -17.32 10.43 32.76
CA HIS A 780 -17.63 9.29 31.88
C HIS A 780 -16.68 9.23 30.69
N PHE A 781 -16.55 10.33 29.94
CA PHE A 781 -15.58 10.44 28.86
C PHE A 781 -14.14 10.28 29.35
N ALA A 782 -13.79 10.76 30.56
CA ALA A 782 -12.47 10.54 31.15
C ALA A 782 -12.17 9.04 31.39
N ARG A 783 -13.12 8.30 31.99
CA ARG A 783 -13.02 6.84 32.18
C ARG A 783 -12.85 6.12 30.84
N MET A 784 -13.67 6.46 29.85
CA MET A 784 -13.66 5.81 28.54
C MET A 784 -12.35 6.07 27.75
N ARG A 785 -11.80 7.29 27.81
CA ARG A 785 -10.49 7.60 27.20
C ARG A 785 -9.37 6.72 27.72
N LYS A 786 -9.29 6.48 29.04
CA LYS A 786 -8.32 5.55 29.63
C LYS A 786 -8.52 4.11 29.13
N ARG A 787 -9.79 3.64 29.11
CA ARG A 787 -10.15 2.28 28.66
C ARG A 787 -9.70 2.03 27.22
N VAL A 788 -9.95 2.99 26.33
CA VAL A 788 -9.53 2.92 24.92
C VAL A 788 -8.01 2.99 24.79
N TRP A 789 -7.34 3.95 25.45
CA TRP A 789 -5.88 4.07 25.38
C TRP A 789 -5.15 2.82 25.88
N TRP A 790 -5.49 2.33 27.07
CA TRP A 790 -4.80 1.16 27.63
C TRP A 790 -5.12 -0.14 26.87
N SER A 791 -6.29 -0.24 26.21
CA SER A 791 -6.57 -1.34 25.28
C SER A 791 -5.69 -1.29 24.02
N ILE A 792 -5.52 -0.10 23.43
CA ILE A 792 -4.58 0.13 22.31
C ILE A 792 -3.15 -0.22 22.76
N TYR A 793 -2.75 0.20 23.96
CA TYR A 793 -1.42 -0.04 24.53
C TYR A 793 -1.09 -1.53 24.67
N VAL A 794 -1.98 -2.32 25.30
CA VAL A 794 -1.79 -3.77 25.45
C VAL A 794 -1.72 -4.45 24.08
N ARG A 795 -2.63 -4.09 23.16
CA ARG A 795 -2.70 -4.65 21.81
C ARG A 795 -1.46 -4.35 20.97
N GLU A 796 -0.92 -3.13 21.05
CA GLU A 796 0.26 -2.68 20.30
C GLU A 796 1.48 -3.53 20.67
N ARG A 797 1.77 -3.67 21.96
CA ARG A 797 2.94 -4.41 22.43
C ARG A 797 2.83 -5.91 22.16
N GLN A 798 1.63 -6.49 22.30
CA GLN A 798 1.38 -7.88 21.88
C GLN A 798 1.64 -8.07 20.38
N ALA A 799 1.18 -7.14 19.53
CA ALA A 799 1.39 -7.21 18.08
C ALA A 799 2.85 -6.94 17.67
N ALA A 800 3.54 -6.03 18.35
CA ALA A 800 4.96 -5.74 18.13
C ALA A 800 5.83 -6.99 18.35
N VAL A 801 5.65 -7.70 19.48
CA VAL A 801 6.29 -9.00 19.75
C VAL A 801 5.88 -10.05 18.72
N SER A 802 4.58 -10.15 18.40
CA SER A 802 4.05 -11.13 17.43
C SER A 802 4.68 -11.02 16.03
N LEU A 803 5.30 -9.89 15.69
CA LEU A 803 5.85 -9.59 14.37
C LEU A 803 7.38 -9.38 14.40
N GLY A 804 8.02 -9.47 15.55
CA GLY A 804 9.45 -9.15 15.70
C GLY A 804 9.80 -7.68 15.44
N LEU A 805 8.84 -6.76 15.60
CA LEU A 805 8.97 -5.34 15.27
C LEU A 805 9.03 -4.46 16.53
N PRO A 806 9.72 -3.31 16.52
CA PRO A 806 9.68 -2.36 17.63
C PRO A 806 8.27 -1.89 17.98
N CYS A 807 8.02 -1.63 19.27
CA CYS A 807 6.82 -0.94 19.74
C CYS A 807 6.76 0.47 19.12
N ARG A 808 5.54 0.94 18.81
CA ARG A 808 5.29 2.32 18.39
C ARG A 808 5.04 3.26 19.56
N ILE A 809 4.53 2.75 20.68
CA ILE A 809 4.27 3.57 21.87
C ILE A 809 5.54 3.67 22.71
N ARG A 810 6.07 4.89 22.83
CA ARG A 810 7.12 5.23 23.78
C ARG A 810 6.48 5.66 25.10
N ASP A 811 6.90 5.05 26.21
CA ASP A 811 6.33 5.35 27.53
C ASP A 811 6.65 6.79 27.99
N GLU A 812 7.72 7.39 27.47
CA GLU A 812 8.14 8.78 27.73
C GLU A 812 7.18 9.86 27.16
N ASP A 813 6.39 9.54 26.13
CA ASP A 813 5.40 10.46 25.54
C ASP A 813 4.09 10.52 26.34
N CYS A 814 3.86 9.52 27.21
CA CYS A 814 2.56 9.22 27.81
C CYS A 814 2.50 9.70 29.27
N ASP A 815 1.49 10.51 29.62
CA ASP A 815 1.23 10.91 31.02
C ASP A 815 -0.19 10.61 31.53
N ILE A 816 -0.97 9.83 30.76
CA ILE A 816 -2.28 9.33 31.17
C ILE A 816 -2.20 8.39 32.38
N GLU A 817 -3.16 8.55 33.28
CA GLU A 817 -3.32 7.77 34.50
C GLU A 817 -3.43 6.25 34.23
N PRO A 818 -2.88 5.39 35.10
CA PRO A 818 -3.20 3.96 35.11
C PRO A 818 -4.71 3.72 35.25
N LEU A 819 -5.19 2.64 34.63
CA LEU A 819 -6.57 2.20 34.73
C LEU A 819 -6.89 1.69 36.15
N THR A 820 -8.01 2.09 36.73
CA THR A 820 -8.48 1.67 38.06
C THR A 820 -9.78 0.87 37.97
N ALA A 821 -10.20 0.24 39.08
CA ALA A 821 -11.46 -0.51 39.12
C ALA A 821 -12.67 0.38 38.79
N ALA A 822 -12.74 1.57 39.40
CA ALA A 822 -13.77 2.58 39.13
C ALA A 822 -13.78 3.14 37.69
N ASP A 823 -12.74 2.89 36.87
CA ASP A 823 -12.83 3.19 35.44
C ASP A 823 -13.71 2.16 34.70
N LEU A 824 -13.75 0.91 35.19
CA LEU A 824 -14.34 -0.28 34.56
C LEU A 824 -15.67 -0.76 35.17
N GLU A 825 -16.07 -0.24 36.33
CA GLU A 825 -17.32 -0.59 37.02
C GLU A 825 -18.52 0.17 36.45
N ASP A 826 -19.50 -0.52 35.85
CA ASP A 826 -20.72 0.13 35.33
C ASP A 826 -21.63 0.56 36.51
N ASP A 827 -22.29 1.72 36.40
CA ASP A 827 -23.01 2.33 37.53
C ASP A 827 -24.21 1.48 38.00
N ALA A 828 -24.43 1.40 39.32
CA ALA A 828 -25.24 0.35 39.95
C ALA A 828 -26.69 0.24 39.44
N ASP A 829 -27.34 1.37 39.13
CA ASP A 829 -28.71 1.42 38.63
C ASP A 829 -28.83 0.96 37.16
N GLU A 830 -27.75 1.00 36.37
CA GLU A 830 -27.75 0.56 34.97
C GLU A 830 -27.55 -0.96 34.80
N GLN A 831 -27.00 -1.63 35.82
CA GLN A 831 -26.56 -3.04 35.74
C GLN A 831 -27.70 -4.03 35.42
N GLN A 832 -28.96 -3.66 35.67
CA GLN A 832 -30.14 -4.47 35.37
C GLN A 832 -30.73 -4.21 33.97
N ALA A 833 -30.34 -3.14 33.29
CA ALA A 833 -30.91 -2.72 32.00
C ALA A 833 -30.14 -3.24 30.78
N THR A 834 -28.86 -3.63 30.94
CA THR A 834 -28.03 -4.06 29.80
C THR A 834 -28.17 -5.56 29.53
N GLY A 835 -28.67 -5.92 28.33
CA GLY A 835 -28.80 -7.32 27.93
C GLY A 835 -27.46 -8.08 27.90
N PHE A 836 -26.33 -7.38 27.83
CA PHE A 836 -24.99 -7.96 27.74
C PHE A 836 -24.37 -8.36 29.10
N GLY A 837 -25.05 -8.08 30.21
CA GLY A 837 -24.65 -8.48 31.56
C GLY A 837 -23.49 -7.64 32.15
N ALA A 838 -23.36 -7.68 33.47
CA ALA A 838 -22.44 -6.84 34.23
C ALA A 838 -20.95 -7.29 34.17
N PRO A 839 -19.99 -6.37 34.39
CA PRO A 839 -18.59 -6.70 34.60
C PRO A 839 -18.39 -7.46 35.92
N LYS A 840 -17.52 -8.48 35.90
CA LYS A 840 -17.11 -9.23 37.10
C LYS A 840 -15.78 -8.70 37.64
N SER A 841 -15.50 -9.02 38.91
CA SER A 841 -14.17 -8.88 39.54
C SER A 841 -13.03 -9.40 38.63
N GLU A 842 -13.18 -10.61 38.08
CA GLU A 842 -12.17 -11.20 37.18
C GLU A 842 -11.95 -10.40 35.88
N HIS A 843 -12.96 -9.70 35.35
CA HIS A 843 -12.81 -8.85 34.17
C HIS A 843 -11.95 -7.62 34.51
N ILE A 844 -12.24 -6.99 35.66
CA ILE A 844 -11.57 -5.77 36.13
C ILE A 844 -10.10 -6.06 36.45
N HIS A 845 -9.83 -7.12 37.22
CA HIS A 845 -8.47 -7.50 37.58
C HIS A 845 -7.63 -7.93 36.37
N TYR A 846 -8.22 -8.68 35.42
CA TYR A 846 -7.52 -9.06 34.19
C TYR A 846 -7.12 -7.85 33.36
N ALA A 847 -8.06 -6.92 33.08
CA ALA A 847 -7.79 -5.73 32.28
C ALA A 847 -6.68 -4.86 32.88
N ILE A 848 -6.70 -4.65 34.20
CA ILE A 848 -5.65 -3.89 34.92
C ILE A 848 -4.31 -4.63 34.89
N LYS A 849 -4.28 -5.93 35.22
CA LYS A 849 -3.02 -6.69 35.33
C LYS A 849 -2.37 -7.02 33.98
N MET A 850 -3.13 -7.03 32.88
CA MET A 850 -2.59 -7.10 31.53
C MET A 850 -1.85 -5.82 31.09
N ILE A 851 -2.19 -4.65 31.65
CA ILE A 851 -1.42 -3.40 31.41
C ILE A 851 -0.03 -3.51 32.04
N ASP A 852 0.06 -4.04 33.27
CA ASP A 852 1.34 -4.28 33.93
C ASP A 852 2.21 -5.28 33.12
N ILE A 853 1.61 -6.35 32.59
CA ILE A 853 2.28 -7.29 31.67
C ILE A 853 2.74 -6.59 30.38
N ALA A 854 1.92 -5.74 29.75
CA ALA A 854 2.33 -5.00 28.56
C ALA A 854 3.47 -3.99 28.83
N ARG A 855 3.47 -3.36 30.01
CA ARG A 855 4.58 -2.50 30.47
C ARG A 855 5.88 -3.28 30.59
N LEU A 856 5.85 -4.44 31.26
CA LEU A 856 7.01 -5.34 31.35
C LEU A 856 7.44 -5.86 29.97
N LEU A 857 6.50 -6.22 29.09
CA LEU A 857 6.78 -6.76 27.76
C LEU A 857 7.57 -5.77 26.89
N GLY A 858 7.17 -4.50 26.84
CA GLY A 858 7.93 -3.48 26.10
C GLY A 858 9.31 -3.25 26.69
N ARG A 859 9.46 -3.19 28.02
CA ARG A 859 10.78 -3.12 28.66
C ARG A 859 11.68 -4.31 28.31
N ILE A 860 11.11 -5.51 28.19
CA ILE A 860 11.84 -6.71 27.73
C ILE A 860 12.27 -6.55 26.27
N MET A 861 11.42 -6.00 25.40
CA MET A 861 11.80 -5.65 24.01
C MET A 861 12.93 -4.63 23.97
N ASP A 862 12.80 -3.52 24.69
CA ASP A 862 13.78 -2.43 24.72
C ASP A 862 15.13 -2.85 25.30
N THR A 863 15.14 -3.86 26.19
CA THR A 863 16.35 -4.41 26.81
C THR A 863 17.02 -5.53 26.01
N HIS A 864 16.26 -6.45 25.41
CA HIS A 864 16.81 -7.64 24.76
C HIS A 864 16.78 -7.63 23.22
N PHE A 865 15.91 -6.83 22.61
CA PHE A 865 15.55 -6.93 21.18
C PHE A 865 15.57 -5.57 20.44
N ALA A 866 15.93 -4.47 21.11
CA ALA A 866 16.06 -3.14 20.49
C ALA A 866 17.18 -3.09 19.42
N PRO A 867 16.90 -2.65 18.19
CA PRO A 867 17.91 -2.51 17.14
C PRO A 867 19.07 -1.60 17.56
N GLY A 868 20.31 -2.06 17.37
CA GLY A 868 21.52 -1.30 17.67
C GLY A 868 21.90 -1.22 19.15
N ARG A 869 21.11 -1.76 20.08
CA ARG A 869 21.49 -1.89 21.49
C ARG A 869 22.55 -2.99 21.64
N GLY A 870 23.57 -2.76 22.47
CA GLY A 870 24.52 -3.79 22.88
C GLY A 870 23.89 -4.85 23.79
N PRO A 871 24.64 -5.90 24.20
CA PRO A 871 24.16 -6.85 25.20
C PRO A 871 23.70 -6.12 26.48
N PRO A 872 22.50 -6.42 27.02
CA PRO A 872 21.99 -5.74 28.21
C PRO A 872 22.83 -6.05 29.44
N ALA A 873 22.89 -5.11 30.39
CA ALA A 873 23.69 -5.31 31.59
C ALA A 873 23.07 -6.41 32.49
N PRO A 874 23.86 -7.27 33.15
CA PRO A 874 23.33 -8.32 34.03
C PRO A 874 22.43 -7.81 35.16
N THR A 875 22.61 -6.55 35.57
CA THR A 875 21.74 -5.83 36.52
C THR A 875 20.35 -5.54 35.95
N GLU A 876 20.25 -5.06 34.72
CA GLU A 876 18.96 -4.78 34.04
C GLU A 876 18.15 -6.07 33.86
N VAL A 877 18.83 -7.14 33.42
CA VAL A 877 18.19 -8.46 33.24
C VAL A 877 17.72 -9.03 34.59
N ARG A 878 18.50 -8.83 35.66
CA ARG A 878 18.10 -9.23 37.03
C ARG A 878 16.88 -8.43 37.53
N GLU A 879 16.84 -7.13 37.27
CA GLU A 879 15.70 -6.27 37.62
C GLU A 879 14.42 -6.74 36.93
N LEU A 880 14.47 -7.04 35.63
CA LEU A 880 13.33 -7.58 34.87
C LEU A 880 12.85 -8.95 35.43
N LYS A 881 13.77 -9.86 35.76
CA LYS A 881 13.45 -11.15 36.41
C LYS A 881 12.74 -10.94 37.75
N GLN A 882 13.25 -10.02 38.58
CA GLN A 882 12.67 -9.69 39.89
C GLN A 882 11.28 -9.05 39.77
N GLN A 883 11.10 -8.10 38.85
CA GLN A 883 9.82 -7.42 38.62
C GLN A 883 8.73 -8.36 38.08
N LEU A 884 9.11 -9.34 37.25
CA LEU A 884 8.19 -10.34 36.73
C LEU A 884 7.67 -11.27 37.85
N GLU A 885 8.54 -11.89 38.65
CA GLU A 885 8.08 -12.73 39.78
C GLU A 885 7.38 -11.91 40.88
N HIS A 886 7.78 -10.64 41.11
CA HIS A 886 7.08 -9.72 42.01
C HIS A 886 5.64 -9.42 41.53
N TRP A 887 5.44 -9.15 40.23
CA TRP A 887 4.10 -8.95 39.65
C TRP A 887 3.19 -10.17 39.91
N LYS A 888 3.72 -11.39 39.76
CA LYS A 888 2.99 -12.64 39.98
C LYS A 888 2.59 -12.84 41.45
N GLN A 889 3.46 -12.46 42.38
CA GLN A 889 3.12 -12.45 43.81
C GLN A 889 1.97 -11.46 44.11
N HIS A 890 1.91 -10.34 43.38
CA HIS A 890 0.89 -9.29 43.51
C HIS A 890 -0.29 -9.45 42.54
N LEU A 891 -0.57 -10.68 42.09
CA LEU A 891 -1.86 -11.06 41.53
C LEU A 891 -2.90 -11.22 42.65
N PRO A 892 -4.17 -10.77 42.45
CA PRO A 892 -5.29 -11.11 43.33
C PRO A 892 -5.51 -12.62 43.43
N ASP A 893 -6.05 -13.12 44.55
CA ASP A 893 -6.16 -14.57 44.81
C ASP A 893 -7.05 -15.33 43.81
N GLU A 894 -8.01 -14.65 43.19
CA GLU A 894 -8.82 -15.17 42.07
C GLU A 894 -8.01 -15.39 40.77
N MET A 895 -6.96 -14.60 40.55
CA MET A 895 -6.05 -14.70 39.39
C MET A 895 -4.77 -15.48 39.71
N ARG A 896 -4.40 -15.58 40.99
CA ARG A 896 -3.15 -16.24 41.44
C ARG A 896 -3.27 -17.77 41.39
N ARG A 897 -4.48 -18.31 41.63
CA ARG A 897 -4.79 -19.74 41.48
C ARG A 897 -4.55 -20.20 40.03
N GLY A 898 -4.13 -21.45 39.88
CA GLY A 898 -3.63 -22.00 38.62
C GLY A 898 -4.62 -22.96 37.93
N PRO A 899 -4.31 -23.44 36.72
CA PRO A 899 -5.07 -24.52 36.08
C PRO A 899 -5.15 -25.77 36.97
N ASP A 900 -4.10 -26.01 37.76
CA ASP A 900 -3.95 -27.09 38.73
C ASP A 900 -5.12 -27.21 39.73
N ASP A 901 -5.87 -26.13 39.98
CA ASP A 901 -7.06 -26.11 40.86
C ASP A 901 -8.36 -26.54 40.15
N GLY A 902 -8.31 -26.90 38.86
CA GLY A 902 -9.42 -27.47 38.08
C GLY A 902 -10.57 -26.50 37.69
N GLN A 903 -10.68 -25.34 38.35
CA GLN A 903 -11.73 -24.33 38.13
C GLN A 903 -11.21 -22.98 37.59
N SER A 904 -10.04 -22.96 36.95
CA SER A 904 -9.49 -21.72 36.35
C SER A 904 -10.38 -21.15 35.25
N SER A 905 -10.64 -19.84 35.28
CA SER A 905 -11.36 -19.15 34.20
C SER A 905 -10.44 -18.86 33.00
N VAL A 906 -11.04 -18.56 31.84
CA VAL A 906 -10.31 -18.25 30.60
C VAL A 906 -9.35 -17.07 30.79
N LEU A 907 -9.74 -16.07 31.58
CA LEU A 907 -8.91 -14.89 31.86
C LEU A 907 -7.71 -15.25 32.74
N THR A 908 -7.90 -16.09 33.76
CA THR A 908 -6.81 -16.65 34.59
C THR A 908 -5.82 -17.43 33.71
N CYS A 909 -6.30 -18.31 32.85
CA CYS A 909 -5.43 -19.03 31.90
C CYS A 909 -4.66 -18.08 30.98
N LEU A 910 -5.33 -17.07 30.39
CA LEU A 910 -4.70 -16.08 29.50
C LEU A 910 -3.65 -15.20 30.19
N ILE A 911 -3.80 -14.90 31.49
CA ILE A 911 -2.83 -14.11 32.23
C ILE A 911 -1.58 -14.93 32.60
N HIS A 912 -1.76 -16.21 32.98
CA HIS A 912 -0.64 -17.13 33.22
C HIS A 912 0.10 -17.51 31.93
N LEU A 913 -0.59 -17.58 30.78
CA LEU A 913 0.04 -17.73 29.47
C LEU A 913 0.96 -16.55 29.16
N ALA A 914 0.44 -15.32 29.27
CA ALA A 914 1.21 -14.10 29.03
C ALA A 914 2.42 -14.01 29.99
N TYR A 915 2.22 -14.29 31.28
CA TYR A 915 3.29 -14.37 32.27
C TYR A 915 4.43 -15.32 31.85
N ASN A 916 4.09 -16.57 31.52
CA ASN A 916 5.09 -17.56 31.16
C ASN A 916 5.75 -17.24 29.80
N HIS A 917 5.05 -16.57 28.87
CA HIS A 917 5.64 -16.07 27.63
C HIS A 917 6.72 -15.01 27.93
N LEU A 918 6.44 -14.00 28.76
CA LEU A 918 7.46 -13.03 29.21
C LEU A 918 8.65 -13.73 29.90
N ARG A 919 8.37 -14.77 30.68
CA ARG A 919 9.39 -15.57 31.37
C ARG A 919 10.29 -16.34 30.39
N ILE A 920 9.75 -16.85 29.28
CA ILE A 920 10.56 -17.37 28.17
C ILE A 920 11.43 -16.25 27.56
N LEU A 921 10.86 -15.09 27.24
CA LEU A 921 11.60 -13.98 26.59
C LEU A 921 12.83 -13.51 27.40
N VAL A 922 12.70 -13.42 28.72
CA VAL A 922 13.77 -12.97 29.63
C VAL A 922 14.85 -14.04 29.82
N HIS A 923 14.47 -15.29 30.07
CA HIS A 923 15.43 -16.36 30.42
C HIS A 923 16.08 -17.02 29.18
N ARG A 924 15.41 -17.08 28.01
CA ARG A 924 15.94 -17.78 26.82
C ARG A 924 17.31 -17.24 26.35
N ASN A 925 17.58 -15.96 26.53
CA ASN A 925 18.82 -15.35 26.10
C ASN A 925 20.03 -15.79 26.95
N GLY A 926 19.86 -15.95 28.27
CA GLY A 926 20.91 -16.48 29.15
C GLY A 926 21.20 -17.94 28.85
N TRP A 927 20.16 -18.75 28.65
CA TRP A 927 20.32 -20.15 28.22
C TRP A 927 21.04 -20.26 26.86
N LEU A 928 20.53 -19.61 25.81
CA LEU A 928 21.03 -19.82 24.45
C LEU A 928 22.41 -19.20 24.19
N ARG A 929 22.75 -18.06 24.81
CA ARG A 929 24.05 -17.39 24.60
C ARG A 929 25.11 -17.79 25.63
N ASN A 930 24.73 -17.91 26.90
CA ASN A 930 25.68 -18.11 28.00
C ASN A 930 25.69 -19.55 28.53
N ARG A 931 24.80 -20.44 28.03
CA ARG A 931 24.60 -21.81 28.52
C ARG A 931 24.27 -21.88 30.02
N ASP A 932 23.60 -20.85 30.52
CA ASP A 932 23.15 -20.74 31.91
C ASP A 932 22.06 -21.78 32.21
N GLN A 933 22.28 -22.57 33.26
CA GLN A 933 21.44 -23.71 33.64
C GLN A 933 20.23 -23.31 34.50
N GLU A 934 20.32 -22.20 35.25
CA GLU A 934 19.15 -21.62 35.94
C GLU A 934 18.17 -21.06 34.91
N ASP A 935 18.71 -20.37 33.89
CA ASP A 935 17.92 -19.84 32.79
C ASP A 935 17.37 -20.95 31.86
N LYS A 936 18.10 -22.06 31.64
CA LYS A 936 17.53 -23.26 31.01
C LYS A 936 16.33 -23.75 31.80
N SER A 937 16.50 -23.99 33.10
CA SER A 937 15.45 -24.50 33.99
C SER A 937 14.22 -23.59 34.02
N ALA A 938 14.44 -22.27 34.13
CA ALA A 938 13.37 -21.28 34.14
C ALA A 938 12.59 -21.24 32.81
N ALA A 939 13.27 -21.23 31.66
CA ALA A 939 12.64 -21.21 30.35
C ALA A 939 11.84 -22.51 30.08
N LEU A 940 12.41 -23.68 30.40
CA LEU A 940 11.71 -24.96 30.27
C LEU A 940 10.48 -25.06 31.18
N ALA A 941 10.59 -24.64 32.44
CA ALA A 941 9.45 -24.62 33.36
C ALA A 941 8.31 -23.73 32.84
N ALA A 942 8.63 -22.57 32.26
CA ALA A 942 7.65 -21.68 31.64
C ALA A 942 6.98 -22.32 30.41
N ALA A 943 7.75 -22.94 29.51
CA ALA A 943 7.21 -23.65 28.34
C ALA A 943 6.34 -24.84 28.73
N CYS A 944 6.73 -25.61 29.76
CA CYS A 944 5.92 -26.71 30.29
C CYS A 944 4.58 -26.21 30.87
N ARG A 945 4.58 -25.06 31.56
CA ARG A 945 3.35 -24.45 32.08
C ARG A 945 2.45 -23.91 30.96
N ILE A 946 3.00 -23.34 29.89
CA ILE A 946 2.20 -22.95 28.71
C ILE A 946 1.53 -24.18 28.06
N SER A 947 2.29 -25.26 27.82
CA SER A 947 1.74 -26.49 27.26
C SER A 947 0.63 -27.07 28.14
N ARG A 948 0.79 -27.03 29.46
CA ARG A 948 -0.24 -27.51 30.41
C ARG A 948 -1.50 -26.65 30.38
N ILE A 949 -1.38 -25.32 30.42
CA ILE A 949 -2.54 -24.42 30.30
C ILE A 949 -3.30 -24.69 29.00
N ALA A 950 -2.60 -24.93 27.89
CA ALA A 950 -3.23 -25.25 26.61
C ALA A 950 -3.88 -26.64 26.59
N GLU A 951 -3.28 -27.66 27.21
CA GLU A 951 -3.88 -28.99 27.42
C GLU A 951 -5.20 -28.88 28.21
N ASP A 952 -5.20 -28.17 29.33
CA ASP A 952 -6.38 -27.97 30.17
C ASP A 952 -7.47 -27.16 29.41
N MET A 953 -7.10 -26.13 28.66
CA MET A 953 -8.03 -25.36 27.81
C MET A 953 -8.57 -26.14 26.60
N LEU A 954 -7.82 -27.11 26.06
CA LEU A 954 -8.29 -28.04 25.04
C LEU A 954 -9.31 -29.01 25.62
N ALA A 955 -9.00 -29.65 26.75
CA ALA A 955 -9.89 -30.59 27.43
C ALA A 955 -11.24 -29.94 27.83
N GLN A 956 -11.20 -28.70 28.32
CA GLN A 956 -12.38 -27.90 28.66
C GLN A 956 -13.09 -27.26 27.44
N LYS A 957 -12.52 -27.38 26.22
CA LYS A 957 -12.99 -26.69 24.99
C LYS A 957 -13.05 -25.16 25.11
N THR A 958 -12.29 -24.59 26.04
CA THR A 958 -12.21 -23.14 26.30
C THR A 958 -11.15 -22.42 25.46
N LEU A 959 -10.23 -23.17 24.82
CA LEU A 959 -9.16 -22.62 23.96
C LEU A 959 -9.68 -21.65 22.87
N ARG A 960 -10.89 -21.91 22.33
CA ARG A 960 -11.56 -21.08 21.32
C ARG A 960 -11.86 -19.64 21.76
N TYR A 961 -11.93 -19.40 23.07
CA TYR A 961 -12.11 -18.06 23.65
C TYR A 961 -10.79 -17.33 23.89
N GLY A 962 -9.66 -17.94 23.50
CA GLY A 962 -8.34 -17.37 23.69
C GLY A 962 -8.07 -16.11 22.86
N GLN A 963 -7.43 -15.13 23.48
CA GLN A 963 -6.93 -13.93 22.80
C GLN A 963 -5.69 -14.21 21.95
N MET A 964 -5.40 -13.35 20.97
CA MET A 964 -4.29 -13.50 20.02
C MET A 964 -2.90 -13.80 20.62
N HIS A 965 -2.61 -13.37 21.87
CA HIS A 965 -1.33 -13.67 22.53
C HIS A 965 -1.19 -15.13 23.02
N LEU A 966 -2.27 -15.91 23.02
CA LEU A 966 -2.22 -17.37 23.20
C LEU A 966 -1.35 -18.02 22.12
N LEU A 967 -1.44 -17.55 20.87
CA LEU A 967 -0.65 -18.05 19.74
C LEU A 967 0.85 -17.84 19.96
N THR A 968 1.28 -16.63 20.33
CA THR A 968 2.71 -16.34 20.59
C THR A 968 3.22 -17.04 21.84
N SER A 969 2.35 -17.25 22.84
CA SER A 969 2.68 -18.07 24.01
C SER A 969 2.96 -19.51 23.60
N LEU A 970 2.04 -20.15 22.86
CA LEU A 970 2.15 -21.51 22.36
C LEU A 970 3.35 -21.71 21.42
N PHE A 971 3.56 -20.80 20.47
CA PHE A 971 4.69 -20.88 19.54
C PHE A 971 6.03 -20.76 20.28
N ALA A 972 6.16 -19.81 21.23
CA ALA A 972 7.36 -19.70 22.05
C ALA A 972 7.62 -20.96 22.89
N ALA A 973 6.57 -21.59 23.45
CA ALA A 973 6.71 -22.85 24.17
C ALA A 973 7.10 -24.02 23.25
N PHE A 974 6.49 -24.13 22.07
CA PHE A 974 6.85 -25.11 21.04
C PHE A 974 8.32 -25.00 20.65
N CYS A 975 8.82 -23.80 20.36
CA CYS A 975 10.23 -23.58 20.03
C CYS A 975 11.18 -23.95 21.17
N ILE A 976 10.81 -23.67 22.43
CA ILE A 976 11.60 -24.06 23.62
C ILE A 976 11.65 -25.59 23.78
N HIS A 977 10.53 -26.30 23.62
CA HIS A 977 10.53 -27.78 23.62
C HIS A 977 11.33 -28.35 22.45
N ALA A 978 11.21 -27.76 21.24
CA ALA A 978 11.98 -28.17 20.06
C ALA A 978 13.51 -28.02 20.23
N ILE A 979 13.95 -27.03 21.01
CA ILE A 979 15.36 -26.88 21.41
C ILE A 979 15.73 -27.94 22.47
N ASP A 980 14.84 -28.25 23.42
CA ASP A 980 15.13 -29.26 24.44
C ASP A 980 15.24 -30.67 23.86
N ILE A 981 14.42 -31.04 22.87
CA ILE A 981 14.51 -32.30 22.10
C ILE A 981 15.93 -32.53 21.56
N LYS A 982 16.60 -31.46 21.09
CA LYS A 982 17.99 -31.49 20.58
C LYS A 982 19.06 -31.57 21.68
N SER A 983 18.70 -31.43 22.96
CA SER A 983 19.64 -31.38 24.11
C SER A 983 19.32 -32.35 25.26
N ALA A 984 18.27 -33.16 25.11
CA ALA A 984 17.78 -34.10 26.12
C ALA A 984 17.82 -35.54 25.59
N ASP A 985 17.94 -36.51 26.50
CA ASP A 985 18.13 -37.93 26.17
C ASP A 985 17.00 -38.81 26.71
N GLY A 986 16.83 -39.99 26.11
CA GLY A 986 15.92 -41.04 26.57
C GLY A 986 14.48 -40.54 26.82
N ILE A 987 14.00 -40.74 28.05
CA ILE A 987 12.64 -40.37 28.48
C ILE A 987 12.41 -38.85 28.37
N SER A 988 13.41 -38.03 28.72
CA SER A 988 13.28 -36.56 28.68
C SER A 988 13.03 -36.05 27.27
N ARG A 989 13.66 -36.67 26.26
CA ARG A 989 13.40 -36.35 24.83
C ARG A 989 11.96 -36.65 24.44
N ARG A 990 11.45 -37.84 24.79
CA ARG A 990 10.05 -38.25 24.50
C ARG A 990 9.03 -37.35 25.20
N LEU A 991 9.31 -36.88 26.42
CA LEU A 991 8.47 -35.91 27.14
C LEU A 991 8.47 -34.52 26.49
N ALA A 992 9.59 -34.08 25.91
CA ALA A 992 9.66 -32.84 25.15
C ALA A 992 8.96 -32.96 23.78
N GLU A 993 9.10 -34.09 23.09
CA GLU A 993 8.38 -34.41 21.83
C GLU A 993 6.86 -34.36 22.04
N HIS A 994 6.33 -35.00 23.09
CA HIS A 994 4.90 -34.96 23.41
C HIS A 994 4.40 -33.54 23.74
N ARG A 995 5.17 -32.76 24.52
CA ARG A 995 4.81 -31.36 24.82
C ARG A 995 4.84 -30.45 23.59
N ALA A 996 5.76 -30.69 22.65
CA ALA A 996 5.79 -30.00 21.37
C ALA A 996 4.56 -30.33 20.52
N GLN A 997 4.15 -31.61 20.44
CA GLN A 997 2.92 -32.04 19.78
C GLN A 997 1.67 -31.39 20.39
N MET A 998 1.56 -31.32 21.73
CA MET A 998 0.45 -30.62 22.39
C MET A 998 0.39 -29.12 22.06
N CYS A 999 1.55 -28.47 21.84
CA CYS A 999 1.57 -27.08 21.38
C CYS A 999 1.09 -26.95 19.93
N LEU A 1000 1.51 -27.85 19.03
CA LEU A 1000 1.04 -27.91 17.64
C LEU A 1000 -0.47 -28.15 17.55
N LEU A 1001 -1.01 -29.06 18.38
CA LEU A 1001 -2.45 -29.32 18.47
C LEU A 1001 -3.23 -28.06 18.91
N GLY A 1002 -2.72 -27.35 19.92
CA GLY A 1002 -3.28 -26.07 20.35
C GLY A 1002 -3.28 -25.02 19.23
N LEU A 1003 -2.18 -24.90 18.49
CA LEU A 1003 -2.07 -23.98 17.34
C LEU A 1003 -3.09 -24.34 16.22
N LYS A 1004 -3.20 -25.62 15.85
CA LYS A 1004 -4.15 -26.11 14.83
C LYS A 1004 -5.62 -25.89 15.23
N GLU A 1005 -5.95 -25.96 16.52
CA GLU A 1005 -7.30 -25.62 17.01
C GLU A 1005 -7.58 -24.11 16.96
N ILE A 1006 -6.61 -23.27 17.35
CA ILE A 1006 -6.75 -21.80 17.37
C ILE A 1006 -6.98 -21.22 15.97
N GLN A 1007 -6.31 -21.77 14.95
CA GLN A 1007 -6.41 -21.31 13.56
C GLN A 1007 -7.85 -21.33 13.00
N LYS A 1008 -8.72 -22.21 13.53
CA LYS A 1008 -10.15 -22.30 13.15
C LYS A 1008 -10.93 -21.02 13.48
N TYR A 1009 -10.58 -20.37 14.59
CA TYR A 1009 -11.26 -19.16 15.08
C TYR A 1009 -10.51 -17.90 14.64
N TRP A 1010 -9.18 -17.94 14.68
CA TRP A 1010 -8.29 -16.89 14.23
C TRP A 1010 -7.58 -17.29 12.95
N ARG A 1011 -8.14 -16.91 11.78
CA ARG A 1011 -7.49 -17.03 10.45
C ARG A 1011 -6.05 -16.52 10.52
N ILE A 1012 -5.09 -17.44 10.50
CA ILE A 1012 -3.65 -17.18 10.53
C ILE A 1012 -2.99 -18.18 9.59
N ASN A 1013 -2.63 -17.70 8.39
CA ASN A 1013 -1.68 -18.40 7.52
C ASN A 1013 -0.34 -18.44 8.26
N ASN A 1014 0.12 -19.64 8.60
CA ASN A 1014 1.18 -19.81 9.58
C ASN A 1014 2.50 -20.17 8.90
N ASN A 1015 2.80 -19.51 7.77
CA ASN A 1015 3.98 -19.73 6.94
C ASN A 1015 5.30 -19.76 7.76
N VAL A 1016 5.36 -19.05 8.90
CA VAL A 1016 6.49 -19.08 9.83
C VAL A 1016 6.62 -20.43 10.57
N LEU A 1017 5.50 -21.06 10.95
CA LEU A 1017 5.48 -22.41 11.50
C LEU A 1017 5.81 -23.45 10.42
N ASP A 1018 5.29 -23.30 9.21
CA ASP A 1018 5.55 -24.22 8.10
C ASP A 1018 7.04 -24.18 7.71
N LEU A 1019 7.61 -22.98 7.59
CA LEU A 1019 9.04 -22.74 7.41
C LEU A 1019 9.87 -23.27 8.59
N PHE A 1020 9.40 -23.09 9.84
CA PHE A 1020 10.06 -23.62 11.03
C PHE A 1020 10.07 -25.17 11.05
N LEU A 1021 9.00 -25.82 10.57
CA LEU A 1021 8.93 -27.27 10.41
C LEU A 1021 9.86 -27.77 9.29
N GLN A 1022 10.04 -27.00 8.21
CA GLN A 1022 11.01 -27.27 7.15
C GLN A 1022 12.47 -27.12 7.62
N TYR A 1023 12.76 -26.18 8.53
CA TYR A 1023 14.09 -25.99 9.14
C TYR A 1023 14.33 -26.79 10.43
N LEU A 1024 13.34 -27.57 10.89
CA LEU A 1024 13.60 -28.60 11.89
C LEU A 1024 14.40 -29.74 11.26
N ASP A 1025 15.13 -30.46 12.13
CA ASP A 1025 15.81 -31.69 11.73
C ASP A 1025 14.77 -32.65 11.15
N GLU A 1026 15.01 -33.19 9.95
CA GLU A 1026 14.04 -34.01 9.22
C GLU A 1026 13.55 -35.22 10.06
N SER A 1027 14.40 -35.74 10.94
CA SER A 1027 14.03 -36.81 11.87
C SER A 1027 13.13 -36.31 13.01
N ILE A 1028 13.32 -35.06 13.49
CA ILE A 1028 12.42 -34.43 14.46
C ILE A 1028 11.07 -34.13 13.79
N ALA A 1029 11.06 -33.59 12.57
CA ALA A 1029 9.83 -33.32 11.82
C ALA A 1029 9.01 -34.60 11.61
N LYS A 1030 9.64 -35.69 11.16
CA LYS A 1030 9.00 -37.01 10.99
C LYS A 1030 8.47 -37.59 12.32
N ARG A 1031 9.22 -37.48 13.42
CA ARG A 1031 8.75 -37.92 14.76
C ARG A 1031 7.58 -37.08 15.28
N LEU A 1032 7.59 -35.75 15.08
CA LEU A 1032 6.47 -34.88 15.47
C LEU A 1032 5.20 -35.19 14.67
N ASN A 1033 5.35 -35.50 13.37
CA ASN A 1033 4.25 -35.88 12.48
C ASN A 1033 3.75 -37.33 12.68
N GLY A 1034 4.49 -38.17 13.40
CA GLY A 1034 4.07 -39.53 13.80
C GLY A 1034 4.59 -40.69 12.95
N ASP A 1035 5.55 -40.48 12.05
CA ASP A 1035 6.18 -41.56 11.28
C ASP A 1035 7.28 -42.25 12.11
N SER A 1036 6.91 -43.32 12.82
CA SER A 1036 7.81 -44.11 13.67
C SER A 1036 8.21 -45.44 13.00
N THR A 1037 9.27 -45.43 12.21
CA THR A 1037 9.99 -46.63 11.75
C THR A 1037 11.41 -46.64 12.28
N GLU A 1038 11.62 -47.18 13.49
CA GLU A 1038 12.96 -47.43 14.03
C GLU A 1038 13.63 -48.60 13.28
N PRO A 1039 14.81 -48.44 12.68
CA PRO A 1039 15.60 -49.56 12.18
C PRO A 1039 16.27 -50.29 13.36
N ALA A 1040 16.24 -51.62 13.35
CA ALA A 1040 16.78 -52.45 14.44
C ALA A 1040 18.32 -52.31 14.58
N PRO A 1041 18.88 -52.35 15.80
CA PRO A 1041 20.31 -52.14 16.04
C PRO A 1041 21.16 -53.33 15.56
N THR A 1042 22.04 -53.09 14.59
CA THR A 1042 23.00 -54.06 14.07
C THR A 1042 24.29 -54.08 14.90
N ASN A 1043 24.38 -55.01 15.86
CA ASN A 1043 25.62 -55.25 16.62
C ASN A 1043 26.70 -55.95 15.76
N PRO A 1044 27.93 -55.41 15.68
CA PRO A 1044 29.10 -56.17 15.27
C PRO A 1044 29.73 -56.88 16.48
N LEU A 1045 29.72 -58.21 16.48
CA LEU A 1045 30.61 -59.03 17.33
C LEU A 1045 32.01 -59.08 16.71
N PRO A 1046 33.06 -59.22 17.53
CA PRO A 1046 33.71 -60.54 17.58
C PRO A 1046 34.24 -60.94 18.99
N SER A 1047 34.38 -62.26 19.20
CA SER A 1047 35.33 -62.94 20.13
C SER A 1047 35.35 -62.54 21.64
N SER A 1048 35.40 -63.46 22.62
CA SER A 1048 35.54 -64.93 22.60
C SER A 1048 35.47 -65.54 24.03
N ILE A 1049 35.28 -66.87 24.11
CA ILE A 1049 35.79 -67.79 25.16
C ILE A 1049 35.10 -67.83 26.56
N THR A 1050 34.21 -68.85 26.69
CA THR A 1050 33.97 -69.79 27.82
C THR A 1050 33.61 -69.34 29.24
N GLY A 1051 32.61 -70.02 29.85
CA GLY A 1051 32.64 -70.27 31.31
C GLY A 1051 31.37 -70.73 32.05
N LEU A 1052 30.92 -71.99 31.85
CA LEU A 1052 30.16 -72.83 32.82
C LEU A 1052 28.78 -72.39 33.40
N GLY A 1053 27.82 -73.33 33.39
CA GLY A 1053 26.69 -73.40 34.36
C GLY A 1053 26.95 -74.53 35.38
N PRO A 1054 25.95 -75.32 35.84
CA PRO A 1054 24.50 -75.28 35.56
C PRO A 1054 23.59 -75.57 36.81
N PHE A 1055 22.33 -76.00 36.58
CA PHE A 1055 21.28 -76.44 37.54
C PHE A 1055 20.49 -75.31 38.27
N ASN A 1056 19.20 -75.47 38.64
CA ASN A 1056 18.37 -76.69 38.68
C ASN A 1056 16.85 -76.49 38.30
N ASN A 1057 16.13 -77.61 38.19
CA ASN A 1057 14.71 -77.85 37.83
C ASN A 1057 13.71 -77.67 39.04
N PRO A 1058 12.37 -77.96 38.98
CA PRO A 1058 11.41 -78.22 37.86
C PRO A 1058 9.96 -77.61 38.04
N GLU A 1059 8.98 -78.10 37.24
CA GLU A 1059 7.55 -78.43 37.55
C GLU A 1059 6.30 -77.69 36.95
N THR A 1060 5.62 -78.41 36.01
CA THR A 1060 4.15 -78.64 35.76
C THR A 1060 3.08 -77.53 35.50
N SER A 1061 2.62 -77.47 34.23
CA SER A 1061 1.27 -77.77 33.62
C SER A 1061 -0.06 -77.76 34.46
N PRO A 1062 -1.30 -77.70 33.88
CA PRO A 1062 -1.74 -77.94 32.48
C PRO A 1062 -2.89 -76.94 31.97
N PRO A 1063 -3.94 -77.25 31.13
CA PRO A 1063 -4.26 -76.43 29.93
C PRO A 1063 -5.79 -76.19 29.58
N VAL A 1064 -6.09 -75.91 28.29
CA VAL A 1064 -7.35 -76.14 27.51
C VAL A 1064 -8.40 -75.01 27.30
N THR A 1065 -8.37 -74.47 26.06
CA THR A 1065 -9.38 -74.38 24.98
C THR A 1065 -10.92 -74.45 25.21
N LEU A 1066 -11.63 -73.82 24.25
CA LEU A 1066 -13.04 -73.99 23.82
C LEU A 1066 -14.16 -73.33 24.65
N LEU A 1067 -14.69 -72.21 24.12
CA LEU A 1067 -16.00 -72.24 23.48
C LEU A 1067 -16.13 -71.13 22.42
N HIS A 1068 -16.40 -71.55 21.18
CA HIS A 1068 -16.84 -70.70 20.07
C HIS A 1068 -18.15 -71.30 19.55
N ASP A 1069 -18.87 -70.57 18.69
CA ASP A 1069 -20.21 -70.89 18.20
C ASP A 1069 -21.33 -70.82 19.29
N ALA A 1070 -22.49 -70.21 19.04
CA ALA A 1070 -22.88 -69.40 17.89
C ALA A 1070 -23.90 -68.33 18.27
N LEU A 1071 -23.74 -67.12 17.72
CA LEU A 1071 -24.79 -66.41 16.99
C LEU A 1071 -24.20 -65.18 16.29
N GLN A 1072 -24.26 -65.16 14.97
CA GLN A 1072 -24.12 -63.93 14.19
C GLN A 1072 -25.37 -63.08 14.39
N GLN A 1073 -25.22 -61.80 14.73
CA GLN A 1073 -25.90 -60.69 14.03
C GLN A 1073 -25.52 -59.29 14.58
N ALA A 1074 -25.37 -58.35 13.64
CA ALA A 1074 -25.40 -56.90 13.82
C ALA A 1074 -24.53 -56.23 14.90
N ARG A 1075 -23.36 -55.72 14.48
CA ARG A 1075 -22.86 -54.40 14.94
C ARG A 1075 -22.13 -53.67 13.79
N PRO A 1076 -22.31 -52.34 13.59
CA PRO A 1076 -21.74 -51.64 12.44
C PRO A 1076 -20.31 -51.12 12.67
N GLU A 1077 -19.57 -50.97 11.57
CA GLU A 1077 -18.23 -50.36 11.51
C GLU A 1077 -18.33 -48.83 11.66
N ALA A 1078 -18.08 -48.27 12.84
CA ALA A 1078 -18.22 -46.81 13.05
C ALA A 1078 -17.50 -46.19 14.28
N MET A 1079 -16.30 -46.63 14.74
CA MET A 1079 -15.64 -45.88 15.83
C MET A 1079 -14.10 -45.88 16.02
N GLU A 1080 -13.26 -46.51 15.18
CA GLU A 1080 -11.80 -46.57 15.46
C GLU A 1080 -10.88 -45.70 14.55
N ASP A 1081 -11.26 -45.39 13.30
CA ASP A 1081 -10.36 -44.65 12.38
C ASP A 1081 -10.26 -43.12 12.59
N GLN A 1082 -11.20 -42.50 13.32
CA GLN A 1082 -11.25 -41.03 13.38
C GLN A 1082 -10.16 -40.37 14.26
N TYR A 1083 -9.54 -41.10 15.18
CA TYR A 1083 -8.56 -40.49 16.11
C TYR A 1083 -7.15 -40.32 15.49
N PHE A 1084 -6.74 -41.20 14.58
CA PHE A 1084 -5.41 -41.16 13.95
C PHE A 1084 -5.37 -40.44 12.58
N SER A 1085 -6.51 -40.31 11.90
CA SER A 1085 -6.60 -39.59 10.62
C SER A 1085 -6.29 -38.07 10.74
N LEU A 1086 -6.49 -37.48 11.92
CA LEU A 1086 -6.31 -36.04 12.19
C LEU A 1086 -4.88 -35.50 12.01
N MET A 1087 -3.86 -36.37 11.96
CA MET A 1087 -2.46 -36.00 11.67
C MET A 1087 -2.04 -36.22 10.20
N ARG A 1088 -2.89 -36.82 9.35
CA ARG A 1088 -2.58 -37.14 7.94
C ARG A 1088 -3.43 -36.36 6.92
N THR A 1089 -4.05 -35.27 7.34
CA THR A 1089 -4.82 -34.37 6.47
C THR A 1089 -3.93 -33.25 5.95
N ASN A 1090 -3.86 -33.08 4.63
CA ASN A 1090 -3.14 -31.97 3.99
C ASN A 1090 -3.64 -30.61 4.53
N TRP A 1091 -2.74 -29.63 4.55
CA TRP A 1091 -3.04 -28.28 4.99
C TRP A 1091 -3.79 -27.54 3.87
N GLU A 1092 -4.89 -26.84 4.20
CA GLU A 1092 -5.63 -26.02 3.22
C GLU A 1092 -4.82 -24.78 2.82
N GLY A 1093 -3.89 -24.94 1.87
CA GLY A 1093 -3.03 -23.86 1.40
C GLY A 1093 -1.92 -24.23 0.40
N GLU A 1094 -1.95 -25.42 -0.23
CA GLU A 1094 -0.84 -25.91 -1.08
C GLU A 1094 -0.67 -25.11 -2.40
N ASP A 1095 -1.70 -24.42 -2.90
CA ASP A 1095 -1.66 -23.56 -4.11
C ASP A 1095 -0.79 -22.29 -3.98
N ALA A 1096 0.02 -22.16 -2.91
CA ALA A 1096 0.85 -20.98 -2.62
C ALA A 1096 2.35 -21.30 -2.40
N LEU A 1097 2.80 -22.52 -2.71
CA LEU A 1097 4.16 -23.00 -2.39
C LEU A 1097 5.18 -23.00 -3.54
N GLU A 1098 4.77 -22.87 -4.81
CA GLU A 1098 5.72 -22.88 -5.94
C GLU A 1098 6.58 -21.60 -6.03
N ASP A 1099 6.04 -20.45 -5.61
CA ASP A 1099 6.64 -19.11 -5.85
C ASP A 1099 7.76 -18.72 -4.86
N LEU A 1100 8.14 -19.61 -3.92
CA LEU A 1100 9.27 -19.42 -3.00
C LEU A 1100 10.54 -20.21 -3.37
N GLY A 1101 10.50 -21.03 -4.43
CA GLY A 1101 11.59 -21.96 -4.81
C GLY A 1101 12.91 -21.33 -5.29
N LEU A 1102 13.04 -20.00 -5.31
CA LEU A 1102 14.16 -19.28 -5.96
C LEU A 1102 15.28 -18.79 -5.03
N PHE A 1103 15.27 -19.13 -3.74
CA PHE A 1103 16.29 -18.67 -2.77
C PHE A 1103 17.07 -19.75 -2.02
N LEU A 1104 16.78 -21.04 -2.21
CA LEU A 1104 17.41 -22.15 -1.49
C LEU A 1104 17.67 -23.35 -2.42
N ASP A 1105 18.85 -23.41 -3.02
CA ASP A 1105 19.35 -24.63 -3.68
C ASP A 1105 19.87 -25.62 -2.61
N PRO A 1106 19.27 -26.82 -2.45
CA PRO A 1106 19.73 -27.81 -1.48
C PRO A 1106 21.15 -28.34 -1.75
N GLN A 1107 21.64 -28.27 -2.98
CA GLN A 1107 22.90 -28.92 -3.37
C GLN A 1107 24.15 -28.14 -2.91
N LEU A 1108 24.02 -26.85 -2.59
CA LEU A 1108 25.13 -26.00 -2.13
C LEU A 1108 25.56 -26.23 -0.67
N TYR A 1109 24.77 -26.96 0.13
CA TYR A 1109 24.99 -27.10 1.58
C TYR A 1109 25.60 -28.44 2.02
N ALA A 1110 26.00 -29.30 1.07
CA ALA A 1110 26.34 -30.70 1.34
C ALA A 1110 27.67 -30.95 2.11
N ASN A 1111 28.56 -29.96 2.25
CA ASN A 1111 29.90 -30.16 2.84
C ASN A 1111 30.38 -28.97 3.68
N GLY A 1112 29.97 -28.87 4.96
CA GLY A 1112 30.48 -27.87 5.90
C GLY A 1112 30.06 -28.10 7.37
N PRO A 1113 30.82 -27.60 8.37
CA PRO A 1113 30.58 -27.87 9.80
C PRO A 1113 29.46 -26.99 10.40
N MET A 1114 28.22 -27.17 9.93
CA MET A 1114 27.13 -26.19 10.12
C MET A 1114 26.24 -26.36 11.37
N GLN A 1115 26.72 -27.02 12.45
CA GLN A 1115 25.94 -27.21 13.70
C GLN A 1115 25.55 -25.89 14.40
N VAL A 1116 26.16 -24.75 14.06
CA VAL A 1116 25.92 -23.45 14.68
C VAL A 1116 24.74 -22.69 14.05
N GLU A 1117 24.46 -22.89 12.75
CA GLU A 1117 23.53 -22.02 12.02
C GLU A 1117 22.05 -22.34 12.28
N GLY A 1118 21.71 -23.61 12.49
CA GLY A 1118 20.35 -23.99 12.90
C GLY A 1118 19.93 -23.36 14.23
N LEU A 1119 20.87 -23.10 15.14
CA LEU A 1119 20.61 -22.35 16.37
C LEU A 1119 20.43 -20.84 16.12
N ASN A 1120 21.15 -20.26 15.15
CA ASN A 1120 20.95 -18.87 14.74
C ASN A 1120 19.57 -18.64 14.08
N PHE A 1121 19.05 -19.61 13.30
CA PHE A 1121 17.69 -19.54 12.76
C PHE A 1121 16.65 -19.65 13.89
N LEU A 1122 16.77 -20.66 14.77
CA LEU A 1122 15.90 -20.82 15.94
C LEU A 1122 15.91 -19.57 16.86
N GLN A 1123 17.06 -18.90 17.02
CA GLN A 1123 17.19 -17.65 17.79
C GLN A 1123 16.62 -16.39 17.07
N ARG A 1124 16.29 -16.48 15.78
CA ARG A 1124 15.62 -15.40 15.00
C ARG A 1124 14.12 -15.62 14.85
N CYS A 1125 13.65 -16.87 14.89
CA CYS A 1125 12.22 -17.19 14.88
C CYS A 1125 11.57 -17.09 16.27
N LEU A 1126 12.36 -17.22 17.34
CA LEU A 1126 11.96 -16.94 18.73
C LEU A 1126 11.93 -15.44 19.03
#